data_AF-A0A820BQT6-F1
#
_entry.id   AF-A0A820BQT6-F1
#
_cell.length_a   1.000
_cell.length_b   1.000
_cell.length_c   1.000
_cell.angle_alpha   90.00
_cell.angle_beta   90.00
_cell.angle_gamma   90.00
#
_symmetry.space_group_name_H-M   'P 1'
#
loop_
_entity.id
_entity.type
_entity.pdbx_description
1 polymer ?
#
loop_
_entity_poly.entity_id
_entity_poly.type
_entity_poly.pdbx_seq_one_letter_code
_entity_poly.pdbx_strand_id
1 'polypeptide(L)'
;MSGLLNRLKSRKSGSQHVNNSDHESSPSPSTFDEEGFLCPICHNKFNDPSNLAQHYTQIHAEEPVVDKHDTTSAKNAIEEEKETKLSADAALWKQQFTVSEQSRILLSSELMQQKQHADDLKEEFQLFQKHFKNAQIKIADQSQEIANLKATKDIYDAQFATFRDELVNTKAELKEKNHQVTVLCGDLIPRSTNDDVDVLKRELIVVQQRMHEISLEKEQEISQLRSVLKENYRYIENFGQFENLFNQNLSIYDAIISENTSQIQSGIQEIKEFVRLTRENKDKFQMAIKYTRTSLKENRTEINHLKQVNIELNNKLEQKNQSNDKLINALQLEQKQTNSYRTQIESLTNEIHELEKTLNEFKNEKNQFIQNKMGGDENDERQNLVRHITEEKDQYEQQTKDLRIKIKKISTERQQIQNEFDQISNQYTQITNEKNQLQNDKLKLNDVIDSLRKQLQDNNKDNTKLEKQFEIENSKLIQTEEQLNKIKRQHNQLLKEHQDQKQKFEIQLNEVNRNLVQVSESLSTATQTVDIQREKYEKQISSLESELALRAKKHEMQLTALTENLATLRSEIRTANEKLSNLEQIKSEKADIEARLSISQDERRSLLERSLASESKNDKLIFENGQLTKKNTDLDAALQEIAREYQVLQVSD
;
A
#
# COMPACT_ATOMS: atom_id res chain seq x y z
N MET A 1 9.14 20.86 -40.14
CA MET A 1 10.53 20.49 -40.46
C MET A 1 10.68 19.00 -40.26
N SER A 2 10.86 18.27 -41.36
CA SER A 2 10.91 16.81 -41.41
C SER A 2 12.34 16.31 -41.26
N GLY A 3 12.48 15.19 -40.55
CA GLY A 3 13.50 14.18 -40.85
C GLY A 3 14.74 14.18 -39.96
N LEU A 4 14.92 13.09 -39.20
CA LEU A 4 16.19 12.37 -39.15
C LEU A 4 15.96 10.95 -38.59
N LEU A 5 15.83 10.03 -39.53
CA LEU A 5 15.81 8.58 -39.37
C LEU A 5 17.25 8.05 -39.23
N ASN A 6 17.39 7.03 -38.37
CA ASN A 6 18.11 5.77 -38.57
C ASN A 6 19.40 5.75 -39.42
N ARG A 7 20.51 5.34 -38.78
CA ARG A 7 21.57 4.43 -39.29
C ARG A 7 22.62 4.28 -38.17
N LEU A 8 22.98 3.10 -37.68
CA LEU A 8 23.92 2.17 -38.33
C LEU A 8 23.89 0.78 -37.66
N LYS A 9 23.81 -0.25 -38.50
CA LYS A 9 24.25 -1.63 -38.22
C LYS A 9 25.67 -1.82 -38.80
N SER A 10 26.47 -2.62 -38.11
CA SER A 10 27.46 -3.61 -38.63
C SER A 10 28.80 -3.15 -39.24
N ARG A 11 29.91 -3.59 -38.61
CA ARG A 11 31.06 -4.36 -39.15
C ARG A 11 32.06 -4.64 -38.00
N LYS A 12 32.37 -5.91 -37.65
CA LYS A 12 33.57 -6.73 -38.02
C LYS A 12 34.90 -5.94 -37.87
N SER A 13 35.99 -6.37 -37.23
CA SER A 13 36.57 -7.71 -36.96
C SER A 13 37.92 -7.56 -36.21
N GLY A 14 38.38 -8.59 -35.49
CA GLY A 14 39.77 -8.78 -35.01
C GLY A 14 39.81 -9.33 -33.58
N SER A 15 39.78 -10.64 -33.33
CA SER A 15 40.84 -11.66 -33.48
C SER A 15 42.02 -11.48 -32.51
N GLN A 16 42.02 -12.25 -31.41
CA GLN A 16 43.18 -13.03 -30.96
C GLN A 16 42.74 -14.22 -30.09
N HIS A 17 43.19 -15.39 -30.52
CA HIS A 17 43.20 -16.70 -29.87
C HIS A 17 43.99 -16.69 -28.55
N VAL A 18 43.51 -17.43 -27.52
CA VAL A 18 44.28 -18.48 -26.81
C VAL A 18 43.31 -19.58 -26.37
N ASN A 19 43.74 -20.83 -26.56
CA ASN A 19 43.01 -22.09 -26.41
C ASN A 19 42.94 -22.62 -24.97
N ASN A 20 41.92 -23.44 -24.70
CA ASN A 20 41.91 -24.79 -24.07
C ASN A 20 40.45 -25.10 -23.65
N SER A 21 39.68 -25.89 -24.43
CA SER A 21 39.46 -27.35 -24.31
C SER A 21 39.12 -27.78 -22.87
N ASP A 22 37.94 -28.34 -22.59
CA ASP A 22 37.56 -29.67 -23.06
C ASP A 22 36.08 -29.85 -23.43
N HIS A 23 35.90 -30.73 -24.42
CA HIS A 23 34.67 -31.05 -25.12
C HIS A 23 33.80 -32.05 -24.34
N GLU A 24 32.52 -31.72 -24.21
CA GLU A 24 31.44 -32.68 -24.18
C GLU A 24 31.38 -33.47 -25.49
N SER A 25 31.19 -34.77 -25.39
CA SER A 25 30.69 -35.61 -26.49
C SER A 25 29.80 -36.69 -25.89
N SER A 26 28.53 -36.62 -26.28
CA SER A 26 27.54 -37.67 -26.10
C SER A 26 28.00 -38.99 -26.70
N PRO A 27 27.52 -40.13 -26.17
CA PRO A 27 27.28 -41.29 -27.00
C PRO A 27 25.79 -41.66 -27.04
N SER A 28 25.41 -42.12 -28.23
CA SER A 28 24.18 -42.76 -28.66
C SER A 28 23.76 -43.98 -27.83
N PRO A 29 22.47 -44.39 -27.91
CA PRO A 29 21.92 -45.50 -27.13
C PRO A 29 22.08 -46.85 -27.84
N SER A 30 22.73 -47.82 -27.19
CA SER A 30 22.67 -49.23 -27.60
C SER A 30 23.04 -50.15 -26.45
N THR A 31 22.01 -50.84 -25.93
CA THR A 31 21.89 -52.26 -25.52
C THR A 31 20.93 -52.34 -24.35
N PHE A 32 19.68 -52.69 -24.64
CA PHE A 32 18.74 -53.20 -23.64
C PHE A 32 19.32 -54.52 -23.12
N ASP A 33 19.70 -54.55 -21.84
CA ASP A 33 19.83 -55.82 -21.11
C ASP A 33 18.41 -56.31 -20.84
N GLU A 34 17.95 -57.25 -21.66
CA GLU A 34 16.68 -57.95 -21.45
C GLU A 34 16.75 -58.71 -20.12
N GLU A 35 15.91 -58.31 -19.16
CA GLU A 35 15.71 -58.99 -17.89
C GLU A 35 15.16 -60.41 -18.15
N GLY A 36 16.03 -61.42 -18.10
CA GLY A 36 15.64 -62.82 -18.21
C GLY A 36 14.87 -63.32 -16.97
N PHE A 37 13.99 -64.31 -17.17
CA PHE A 37 13.16 -64.94 -16.15
C PHE A 37 13.96 -66.00 -15.37
N LEU A 38 13.85 -66.02 -14.04
CA LEU A 38 14.57 -66.94 -13.15
C LEU A 38 13.63 -68.01 -12.59
N CYS A 39 14.04 -69.29 -12.62
CA CYS A 39 13.33 -70.35 -11.92
C CYS A 39 13.52 -70.22 -10.40
N PRO A 40 12.46 -70.09 -9.59
CA PRO A 40 12.58 -69.86 -8.14
C PRO A 40 13.09 -71.09 -7.36
N ILE A 41 13.08 -72.29 -7.96
CA ILE A 41 13.51 -73.52 -7.29
C ILE A 41 15.00 -73.79 -7.54
N CYS A 42 15.46 -73.68 -8.80
CA CYS A 42 16.84 -74.02 -9.15
C CYS A 42 17.69 -72.82 -9.63
N HIS A 43 17.12 -71.61 -9.69
CA HIS A 43 17.78 -70.35 -10.07
C HIS A 43 18.38 -70.29 -11.49
N ASN A 44 17.96 -71.17 -12.40
CA ASN A 44 18.35 -71.08 -13.81
C ASN A 44 17.66 -69.91 -14.51
N LYS A 45 18.40 -69.19 -15.36
CA LYS A 45 17.91 -68.06 -16.17
C LYS A 45 17.37 -68.54 -17.51
N PHE A 46 16.23 -67.98 -17.92
CA PHE A 46 15.54 -68.27 -19.17
C PHE A 46 15.19 -66.97 -19.88
N ASN A 47 15.36 -66.93 -21.20
CA ASN A 47 15.18 -65.71 -21.99
C ASN A 47 13.71 -65.43 -22.37
N ASP A 48 12.80 -66.38 -22.11
CA ASP A 48 11.37 -66.25 -22.42
C ASP A 48 10.55 -67.04 -21.37
N PRO A 49 9.41 -66.51 -20.89
CA PRO A 49 8.52 -67.19 -19.94
C PRO A 49 8.03 -68.56 -20.42
N SER A 50 7.94 -68.81 -21.73
CA SER A 50 7.55 -70.13 -22.27
C SER A 50 8.58 -71.21 -21.96
N ASN A 51 9.87 -70.86 -21.97
CA ASN A 51 10.96 -71.78 -21.63
C ASN A 51 11.04 -72.04 -20.12
N LEU A 52 10.73 -71.03 -19.31
CA LEU A 52 10.60 -71.19 -17.86
C LEU A 52 9.43 -72.14 -17.50
N ALA A 53 8.29 -72.00 -18.19
CA ALA A 53 7.12 -72.85 -17.96
C ALA A 53 7.38 -74.33 -18.34
N GLN A 54 8.06 -74.58 -19.46
CA GLN A 54 8.49 -75.94 -19.85
C GLN A 54 9.49 -76.54 -18.85
N HIS A 55 10.45 -75.75 -18.37
CA HIS A 55 11.39 -76.19 -17.34
C HIS A 55 10.67 -76.54 -16.03
N TYR A 56 9.69 -75.75 -15.63
CA TYR A 56 8.91 -76.00 -14.41
C TYR A 56 8.09 -77.30 -14.51
N THR A 57 7.54 -77.60 -15.69
CA THR A 57 6.78 -78.85 -15.93
C THR A 57 7.64 -80.07 -16.19
N GLN A 58 8.90 -79.92 -16.61
CA GLN A 58 9.79 -81.07 -16.87
C GLN A 58 10.67 -81.44 -15.67
N ILE A 59 11.07 -80.47 -14.85
CA ILE A 59 12.03 -80.68 -13.75
C ILE A 59 11.35 -80.65 -12.37
N HIS A 60 10.19 -79.99 -12.25
CA HIS A 60 9.50 -79.80 -10.97
C HIS A 60 8.06 -80.33 -10.96
N ALA A 61 7.62 -81.03 -12.00
CA ALA A 61 6.37 -81.77 -11.97
C ALA A 61 6.57 -83.12 -11.27
N GLU A 62 6.60 -83.10 -9.94
CA GLU A 62 6.35 -84.30 -9.15
C GLU A 62 4.83 -84.49 -9.03
N GLU A 63 4.31 -85.53 -9.66
CA GLU A 63 2.97 -86.06 -9.37
C GLU A 63 2.94 -86.63 -7.94
N PRO A 64 1.87 -86.41 -7.16
CA PRO A 64 1.77 -86.95 -5.82
C PRO A 64 1.42 -88.44 -5.87
N VAL A 65 2.41 -89.28 -5.62
CA VAL A 65 2.21 -90.69 -5.25
C VAL A 65 1.74 -90.74 -3.80
N VAL A 66 0.57 -91.32 -3.61
CA VAL A 66 -0.02 -91.70 -2.33
C VAL A 66 0.91 -92.65 -1.60
N ASP A 67 1.23 -92.40 -0.33
CA ASP A 67 1.20 -93.48 0.67
C ASP A 67 0.97 -92.99 2.09
N LYS A 68 -0.03 -93.61 2.71
CA LYS A 68 -0.43 -93.49 4.10
C LYS A 68 0.51 -94.34 4.95
N HIS A 69 1.01 -93.81 6.05
CA HIS A 69 1.25 -94.65 7.22
C HIS A 69 1.06 -93.88 8.53
N ASP A 70 0.17 -94.43 9.36
CA ASP A 70 -0.13 -94.07 10.73
C ASP A 70 1.10 -94.14 11.63
N THR A 71 1.24 -93.16 12.53
CA THR A 71 1.54 -93.42 13.96
C THR A 71 1.13 -92.22 14.81
N THR A 72 0.00 -92.35 15.49
CA THR A 72 -0.46 -91.50 16.59
C THR A 72 0.06 -92.03 17.93
N SER A 73 0.79 -91.20 18.67
CA SER A 73 0.61 -90.95 20.12
C SER A 73 1.78 -90.14 20.66
N ALA A 74 1.46 -89.02 21.33
CA ALA A 74 2.34 -88.10 22.08
C ALA A 74 2.60 -86.69 21.47
N LYS A 75 1.61 -86.05 20.83
CA LYS A 75 1.70 -84.63 20.42
C LYS A 75 0.60 -83.67 20.91
N ASN A 76 -0.44 -84.17 21.59
CA ASN A 76 -1.63 -83.37 21.87
C ASN A 76 -1.53 -82.40 23.07
N ALA A 77 -0.35 -82.18 23.66
CA ALA A 77 -0.19 -81.21 24.76
C ALA A 77 0.74 -80.02 24.43
N ILE A 78 1.43 -80.05 23.27
CA ILE A 78 2.35 -78.97 22.83
C ILE A 78 1.78 -78.20 21.62
N GLU A 79 0.79 -78.75 20.92
CA GLU A 79 0.16 -78.10 19.76
C GLU A 79 -0.91 -77.05 20.16
N GLU A 80 -1.68 -77.24 21.23
CA GLU A 80 -2.68 -76.24 21.67
C GLU A 80 -2.04 -74.93 22.21
N GLU A 81 -0.83 -74.98 22.78
CA GLU A 81 -0.13 -73.76 23.25
C GLU A 81 0.63 -73.03 22.13
N LYS A 82 0.97 -73.74 21.04
CA LYS A 82 1.58 -73.14 19.84
C LYS A 82 0.54 -72.55 18.89
N GLU A 83 -0.62 -73.19 18.72
CA GLU A 83 -1.70 -72.65 17.89
C GLU A 83 -2.35 -71.40 18.51
N THR A 84 -2.47 -71.34 19.84
CA THR A 84 -2.97 -70.14 20.53
C THR A 84 -2.01 -68.96 20.46
N LYS A 85 -0.69 -69.19 20.54
CA LYS A 85 0.33 -68.12 20.36
C LYS A 85 0.46 -67.67 18.90
N LEU A 86 0.44 -68.59 17.93
CA LEU A 86 0.44 -68.22 16.51
C LEU A 86 -0.83 -67.46 16.10
N SER A 87 -1.99 -67.82 16.66
CA SER A 87 -3.25 -67.12 16.41
C SER A 87 -3.27 -65.70 17.01
N ALA A 88 -2.70 -65.54 18.22
CA ALA A 88 -2.53 -64.24 18.85
C ALA A 88 -1.55 -63.33 18.08
N ASP A 89 -0.43 -63.89 17.61
CA ASP A 89 0.53 -63.14 16.78
C ASP A 89 -0.07 -62.78 15.42
N ALA A 90 -0.81 -63.69 14.77
CA ALA A 90 -1.51 -63.41 13.52
C ALA A 90 -2.59 -62.32 13.68
N ALA A 91 -3.29 -62.28 14.81
CA ALA A 91 -4.25 -61.23 15.14
C ALA A 91 -3.55 -59.88 15.37
N LEU A 92 -2.40 -59.87 16.06
CA LEU A 92 -1.60 -58.68 16.28
C LEU A 92 -1.05 -58.11 14.97
N TRP A 93 -0.57 -58.96 14.06
CA TRP A 93 -0.11 -58.56 12.73
C TRP A 93 -1.24 -58.00 11.86
N LYS A 94 -2.45 -58.59 11.91
CA LYS A 94 -3.64 -58.03 11.25
C LYS A 94 -3.99 -56.65 11.80
N GLN A 95 -3.88 -56.45 13.11
CA GLN A 95 -4.15 -55.17 13.75
C GLN A 95 -3.09 -54.12 13.39
N GLN A 96 -1.81 -54.47 13.36
CA GLN A 96 -0.75 -53.57 12.90
C GLN A 96 -0.91 -53.20 11.42
N PHE A 97 -1.30 -54.15 10.57
CA PHE A 97 -1.52 -53.90 9.14
C PHE A 97 -2.69 -52.94 8.92
N THR A 98 -3.80 -53.14 9.63
CA THR A 98 -4.97 -52.25 9.54
C THR A 98 -4.68 -50.84 10.08
N VAL A 99 -3.91 -50.70 11.17
CA VAL A 99 -3.47 -49.39 11.68
C VAL A 99 -2.50 -48.70 10.70
N SER A 100 -1.59 -49.46 10.09
CA SER A 100 -0.67 -48.95 9.07
C SER A 100 -1.43 -48.48 7.82
N GLU A 101 -2.42 -49.24 7.39
CA GLU A 101 -3.23 -48.92 6.20
C GLU A 101 -4.14 -47.71 6.44
N GLN A 102 -4.72 -47.58 7.64
CA GLN A 102 -5.44 -46.37 8.05
C GLN A 102 -4.51 -45.14 8.11
N SER A 103 -3.29 -45.31 8.62
CA SER A 103 -2.29 -44.24 8.64
C SER A 103 -1.90 -43.80 7.22
N ARG A 104 -1.75 -44.76 6.29
CA ARG A 104 -1.45 -44.48 4.89
C ARG A 104 -2.58 -43.72 4.20
N ILE A 105 -3.83 -44.06 4.49
CA ILE A 105 -5.01 -43.35 3.95
C ILE A 105 -5.06 -41.92 4.50
N LEU A 106 -4.81 -41.72 5.80
CA LEU A 106 -4.75 -40.40 6.42
C LEU A 106 -3.63 -39.53 5.83
N LEU A 107 -2.42 -40.07 5.71
CA LEU A 107 -1.29 -39.39 5.06
C LEU A 107 -1.59 -39.06 3.60
N SER A 108 -2.23 -39.96 2.87
CA SER A 108 -2.65 -39.70 1.48
C SER A 108 -3.69 -38.59 1.39
N SER A 109 -4.64 -38.55 2.32
CA SER A 109 -5.66 -37.49 2.39
C SER A 109 -5.03 -36.14 2.73
N GLU A 110 -4.11 -36.11 3.70
CA GLU A 110 -3.42 -34.89 4.12
C GLU A 110 -2.48 -34.36 3.03
N LEU A 111 -1.80 -35.25 2.30
CA LEU A 111 -0.99 -34.89 1.14
C LEU A 111 -1.85 -34.35 -0.01
N MET A 112 -3.07 -34.88 -0.20
CA MET A 112 -4.03 -34.35 -1.18
C MET A 112 -4.54 -32.96 -0.78
N GLN A 113 -4.84 -32.73 0.51
CA GLN A 113 -5.22 -31.41 1.03
C GLN A 113 -4.08 -30.39 0.91
N GLN A 114 -2.85 -30.77 1.21
CA GLN A 114 -1.69 -29.88 1.04
C GLN A 114 -1.46 -29.54 -0.44
N LYS A 115 -1.68 -30.49 -1.35
CA LYS A 115 -1.59 -30.24 -2.78
C LYS A 115 -2.68 -29.27 -3.25
N GLN A 116 -3.92 -29.47 -2.81
CA GLN A 116 -5.04 -28.56 -3.07
C GLN A 116 -4.71 -27.13 -2.59
N HIS A 117 -4.22 -26.99 -1.35
CA HIS A 117 -3.84 -25.70 -0.78
C HIS A 117 -2.67 -25.04 -1.53
N ALA A 118 -1.72 -25.82 -2.06
CA ALA A 118 -0.65 -25.30 -2.90
C ALA A 118 -1.15 -24.80 -4.27
N ASP A 119 -2.14 -25.48 -4.85
CA ASP A 119 -2.79 -25.06 -6.10
C ASP A 119 -3.63 -23.78 -5.89
N ASP A 120 -4.38 -23.68 -4.78
CA ASP A 120 -5.15 -22.48 -4.43
C ASP A 120 -4.23 -21.26 -4.24
N LEU A 121 -3.13 -21.41 -3.50
CA LEU A 121 -2.10 -20.37 -3.34
C LEU A 121 -1.50 -19.92 -4.68
N LYS A 122 -1.36 -20.84 -5.63
CA LYS A 122 -0.82 -20.54 -6.95
C LYS A 122 -1.81 -19.73 -7.79
N GLU A 123 -3.10 -20.01 -7.70
CA GLU A 123 -4.15 -19.21 -8.33
C GLU A 123 -4.23 -17.81 -7.71
N GLU A 124 -4.21 -17.70 -6.38
CA GLU A 124 -4.17 -16.40 -5.70
C GLU A 124 -2.96 -15.56 -6.11
N PHE A 125 -1.78 -16.18 -6.23
CA PHE A 125 -0.57 -15.50 -6.67
C PHE A 125 -0.68 -14.99 -8.12
N GLN A 126 -1.29 -15.77 -9.01
CA GLN A 126 -1.54 -15.33 -10.39
C GLN A 126 -2.54 -14.17 -10.44
N LEU A 127 -3.58 -14.22 -9.62
CA LEU A 127 -4.55 -13.14 -9.50
C LEU A 127 -3.86 -11.86 -8.98
N PHE A 128 -3.05 -11.97 -7.93
CA PHE A 128 -2.26 -10.87 -7.40
C PHE A 128 -1.32 -10.28 -8.46
N GLN A 129 -0.64 -11.12 -9.23
CA GLN A 129 0.25 -10.66 -10.30
C GLN A 129 -0.51 -9.90 -11.40
N LYS A 130 -1.75 -10.30 -11.70
CA LYS A 130 -2.65 -9.58 -12.61
C LYS A 130 -3.08 -8.23 -12.04
N HIS A 131 -3.48 -8.18 -10.77
CA HIS A 131 -3.82 -6.93 -10.08
C HIS A 131 -2.62 -5.97 -10.03
N PHE A 132 -1.42 -6.48 -9.79
CA PHE A 132 -0.19 -5.70 -9.78
C PHE A 132 0.09 -5.05 -11.14
N LYS A 133 -0.04 -5.81 -12.24
CA LYS A 133 0.11 -5.26 -13.60
C LYS A 133 -0.94 -4.17 -13.90
N ASN A 134 -2.19 -4.38 -13.50
CA ASN A 134 -3.26 -3.39 -13.70
C ASN A 134 -3.00 -2.11 -12.89
N ALA A 135 -2.53 -2.23 -11.65
CA ALA A 135 -2.14 -1.08 -10.84
C ALA A 135 -0.97 -0.31 -11.48
N GLN A 136 -0.01 -1.03 -12.05
CA GLN A 136 1.14 -0.42 -12.74
C GLN A 136 0.72 0.37 -13.99
N ILE A 137 -0.24 -0.15 -14.75
CA ILE A 137 -0.84 0.57 -15.89
C ILE A 137 -1.56 1.83 -15.41
N LYS A 138 -2.41 1.74 -14.37
CA LYS A 138 -3.10 2.91 -13.81
C LYS A 138 -2.14 4.00 -13.32
N ILE A 139 -1.03 3.62 -12.69
CA ILE A 139 -0.01 4.57 -12.25
C ILE A 139 0.63 5.28 -13.45
N ALA A 140 0.87 4.56 -14.55
CA ALA A 140 1.41 5.16 -15.78
C ALA A 140 0.41 6.16 -16.41
N ASP A 141 -0.87 5.79 -16.48
CA ASP A 141 -1.92 6.66 -17.01
C ASP A 141 -2.08 7.94 -16.17
N GLN A 142 -2.12 7.80 -14.84
CA GLN A 142 -2.18 8.95 -13.92
C GLN A 142 -0.93 9.83 -14.02
N SER A 143 0.25 9.23 -14.20
CA SER A 143 1.49 10.00 -14.39
C SER A 143 1.46 10.82 -15.69
N GLN A 144 0.86 10.28 -16.75
CA GLN A 144 0.68 10.98 -18.02
C GLN A 144 -0.36 12.10 -17.92
N GLU A 145 -1.44 11.89 -17.17
CA GLU A 145 -2.44 12.93 -16.89
C GLU A 145 -1.84 14.09 -16.08
N ILE A 146 -1.03 13.80 -15.07
CA ILE A 146 -0.29 14.82 -14.30
C ILE A 146 0.66 15.62 -15.21
N ALA A 147 1.35 14.96 -16.14
CA ALA A 147 2.23 15.63 -17.09
C ALA A 147 1.44 16.58 -18.02
N ASN A 148 0.26 16.15 -18.49
CA ASN A 148 -0.63 16.98 -19.30
C ASN A 148 -1.17 18.18 -18.51
N LEU A 149 -1.63 17.98 -17.28
CA LEU A 149 -2.09 19.06 -16.40
C LEU A 149 -0.98 20.09 -16.15
N LYS A 150 0.25 19.63 -15.94
CA LYS A 150 1.40 20.52 -15.77
C LYS A 150 1.68 21.35 -17.03
N ALA A 151 1.63 20.73 -18.21
CA ALA A 151 1.77 21.45 -19.47
C ALA A 151 0.66 22.49 -19.67
N THR A 152 -0.59 22.18 -19.32
CA THR A 152 -1.69 23.17 -19.38
C THR A 152 -1.52 24.31 -18.40
N LYS A 153 -1.01 24.04 -17.19
CA LYS A 153 -0.69 25.07 -16.21
C LYS A 153 0.39 26.01 -16.74
N ASP A 154 1.46 25.47 -17.32
CA ASP A 154 2.56 26.28 -17.87
C ASP A 154 2.06 27.20 -19.02
N ILE A 155 1.09 26.74 -19.82
CA ILE A 155 0.41 27.56 -20.85
C ILE A 155 -0.39 28.71 -20.19
N TYR A 156 -1.17 28.42 -19.15
CA TYR A 156 -1.93 29.46 -18.46
C TYR A 156 -1.02 30.47 -17.75
N ASP A 157 0.05 30.02 -17.10
CA ASP A 157 1.03 30.90 -16.46
C ASP A 157 1.70 31.84 -17.50
N ALA A 158 1.98 31.33 -18.70
CA ALA A 158 2.46 32.15 -19.82
C ALA A 158 1.41 33.18 -20.29
N GLN A 159 0.13 32.80 -20.38
CA GLN A 159 -0.96 33.73 -20.72
C GLN A 159 -1.17 34.80 -19.63
N PHE A 160 -1.07 34.44 -18.34
CA PHE A 160 -1.16 35.41 -17.26
C PHE A 160 0.02 36.39 -17.27
N ALA A 161 1.21 35.95 -17.66
CA ALA A 161 2.35 36.83 -17.86
C ALA A 161 2.08 37.86 -18.97
N THR A 162 1.53 37.43 -20.13
CA THR A 162 1.20 38.36 -21.22
C THR A 162 0.12 39.35 -20.82
N PHE A 163 -0.94 38.92 -20.12
CA PHE A 163 -1.97 39.84 -19.63
C PHE A 163 -1.44 40.84 -18.61
N ARG A 164 -0.49 40.43 -17.76
CA ARG A 164 0.16 41.33 -16.81
C ARG A 164 0.94 42.43 -17.54
N ASP A 165 1.67 42.08 -18.60
CA ASP A 165 2.43 43.04 -19.40
C ASP A 165 1.50 44.01 -20.15
N GLU A 166 0.39 43.52 -20.71
CA GLU A 166 -0.64 44.37 -21.33
C GLU A 166 -1.26 45.37 -20.33
N LEU A 167 -1.50 44.93 -19.09
CA LEU A 167 -2.07 45.78 -18.04
C LEU A 167 -1.07 46.87 -17.59
N VAL A 168 0.22 46.55 -17.57
CA VAL A 168 1.28 47.54 -17.29
C VAL A 168 1.34 48.58 -18.42
N ASN A 169 1.27 48.15 -19.68
CA ASN A 169 1.30 49.05 -20.84
C ASN A 169 0.09 49.99 -20.87
N THR A 170 -1.13 49.46 -20.71
CA THR A 170 -2.36 50.29 -20.67
C THR A 170 -2.36 51.28 -19.51
N LYS A 171 -1.81 50.91 -18.35
CA LYS A 171 -1.63 51.82 -17.21
C LYS A 171 -0.62 52.94 -17.50
N ALA A 172 0.41 52.66 -18.30
CA ALA A 172 1.36 53.68 -18.75
C ALA A 172 0.71 54.67 -19.72
N GLU A 173 -0.05 54.18 -20.71
CA GLU A 173 -0.79 55.01 -21.66
C GLU A 173 -1.81 55.92 -20.96
N LEU A 174 -2.51 55.42 -19.95
CA LEU A 174 -3.50 56.20 -19.19
C LEU A 174 -2.85 57.32 -18.38
N LYS A 175 -1.64 57.11 -17.86
CA LYS A 175 -0.86 58.17 -17.19
C LYS A 175 -0.43 59.26 -18.16
N GLU A 176 0.00 58.89 -19.36
CA GLU A 176 0.39 59.84 -20.40
C GLU A 176 -0.80 60.69 -20.87
N LYS A 177 -1.97 60.07 -21.05
CA LYS A 177 -3.20 60.80 -21.39
C LYS A 177 -3.68 61.73 -20.28
N ASN A 178 -3.60 61.31 -19.01
CA ASN A 178 -3.90 62.19 -17.88
C ASN A 178 -2.94 63.39 -17.80
N HIS A 179 -1.66 63.20 -18.13
CA HIS A 179 -0.70 64.29 -18.20
C HIS A 179 -1.07 65.30 -19.31
N GLN A 180 -1.48 64.83 -20.49
CA GLN A 180 -1.97 65.69 -21.58
C GLN A 180 -3.21 66.51 -21.18
N VAL A 181 -4.16 65.90 -20.47
CA VAL A 181 -5.34 66.60 -19.94
C VAL A 181 -4.95 67.67 -18.91
N THR A 182 -3.95 67.38 -18.07
CA THR A 182 -3.48 68.32 -17.03
C THR A 182 -2.81 69.55 -17.65
N VAL A 183 -2.08 69.38 -18.76
CA VAL A 183 -1.47 70.47 -19.53
C VAL A 183 -2.53 71.34 -20.19
N LEU A 184 -3.53 70.75 -20.83
CA LEU A 184 -4.62 71.50 -21.48
C LEU A 184 -5.50 72.26 -20.47
N CYS A 185 -5.68 71.73 -19.26
CA CYS A 185 -6.39 72.43 -18.18
C CYS A 185 -5.60 73.62 -17.60
N GLY A 186 -4.29 73.71 -17.84
CA GLY A 186 -3.45 74.83 -17.40
C GLY A 186 -3.60 76.11 -18.24
N ASP A 187 -4.05 75.98 -19.49
CA ASP A 187 -4.04 77.08 -20.47
C ASP A 187 -5.32 77.95 -20.49
N LEU A 188 -6.26 77.73 -19.55
CA LEU A 188 -7.62 78.29 -19.61
C LEU A 188 -8.05 79.13 -18.39
N ILE A 189 -7.32 80.21 -17.99
CA ILE A 189 -7.84 81.33 -17.14
C ILE A 189 -7.00 82.63 -17.35
N PRO A 190 -7.53 83.89 -17.33
CA PRO A 190 -8.65 84.48 -18.07
C PRO A 190 -8.23 85.75 -18.89
N ARG A 191 -9.00 86.13 -19.93
CA ARG A 191 -8.82 87.41 -20.65
C ARG A 191 -9.59 88.55 -20.00
N SER A 192 -8.99 89.74 -20.04
CA SER A 192 -9.48 91.01 -19.48
C SER A 192 -10.51 91.72 -20.35
N THR A 193 -11.40 92.42 -19.65
CA THR A 193 -12.58 93.22 -20.01
C THR A 193 -12.34 94.33 -21.04
N ASN A 194 -13.21 94.41 -22.07
CA ASN A 194 -13.93 95.62 -22.56
C ASN A 194 -14.51 95.37 -23.97
N ASP A 195 -15.83 95.10 -24.08
CA ASP A 195 -16.74 95.60 -25.15
C ASP A 195 -18.16 94.98 -25.01
N ASP A 196 -18.86 95.36 -23.94
CA ASP A 196 -19.92 94.56 -23.30
C ASP A 196 -21.34 94.61 -23.91
N VAL A 197 -21.55 94.83 -25.21
CA VAL A 197 -22.93 94.75 -25.76
C VAL A 197 -23.06 93.93 -27.05
N ASP A 198 -22.12 94.08 -27.99
CA ASP A 198 -22.06 93.19 -29.16
C ASP A 198 -21.32 91.89 -28.86
N VAL A 199 -20.44 91.91 -27.85
CA VAL A 199 -19.81 90.72 -27.29
C VAL A 199 -20.83 89.95 -26.47
N LEU A 200 -21.68 90.56 -25.65
CA LEU A 200 -22.73 89.82 -24.92
C LEU A 200 -23.77 89.16 -25.84
N LYS A 201 -24.09 89.72 -27.01
CA LYS A 201 -24.97 89.04 -28.00
C LYS A 201 -24.25 87.89 -28.71
N ARG A 202 -22.98 88.05 -29.08
CA ARG A 202 -22.16 86.96 -29.63
C ARG A 202 -21.86 85.89 -28.59
N GLU A 203 -21.58 86.27 -27.36
CA GLU A 203 -21.39 85.41 -26.20
C GLU A 203 -22.68 84.75 -25.77
N LEU A 204 -23.85 85.37 -25.90
CA LEU A 204 -25.12 84.68 -25.67
C LEU A 204 -25.35 83.60 -26.73
N ILE A 205 -25.05 83.89 -28.00
CA ILE A 205 -25.11 82.87 -29.08
C ILE A 205 -24.04 81.80 -28.85
N VAL A 206 -22.83 82.16 -28.43
CA VAL A 206 -21.73 81.23 -28.10
C VAL A 206 -22.05 80.45 -26.84
N VAL A 207 -22.72 81.01 -25.84
CA VAL A 207 -23.18 80.32 -24.62
C VAL A 207 -24.36 79.42 -24.94
N GLN A 208 -25.24 79.80 -25.87
CA GLN A 208 -26.29 78.91 -26.37
C GLN A 208 -25.71 77.76 -27.22
N GLN A 209 -24.74 78.04 -28.10
CA GLN A 209 -23.99 77.02 -28.83
C GLN A 209 -23.19 76.15 -27.87
N ARG A 210 -22.54 76.72 -26.87
CA ARG A 210 -21.75 76.00 -25.87
C ARG A 210 -22.63 75.21 -24.91
N MET A 211 -23.82 75.69 -24.55
CA MET A 211 -24.80 74.90 -23.83
C MET A 211 -25.30 73.75 -24.69
N HIS A 212 -25.54 73.95 -25.98
CA HIS A 212 -25.91 72.89 -26.90
C HIS A 212 -24.78 71.86 -27.05
N GLU A 213 -23.53 72.31 -27.19
CA GLU A 213 -22.33 71.46 -27.20
C GLU A 213 -22.15 70.73 -25.88
N ILE A 214 -22.31 71.38 -24.73
CA ILE A 214 -22.24 70.74 -23.41
C ILE A 214 -23.37 69.73 -23.23
N SER A 215 -24.58 70.03 -23.73
CA SER A 215 -25.68 69.07 -23.75
C SER A 215 -25.36 67.88 -24.64
N LEU A 216 -24.75 68.09 -25.81
CA LEU A 216 -24.33 67.03 -26.72
C LEU A 216 -23.17 66.21 -26.16
N GLU A 217 -22.17 66.86 -25.56
CA GLU A 217 -21.04 66.26 -24.86
C GLU A 217 -21.54 65.41 -23.68
N LYS A 218 -22.50 65.91 -22.90
CA LYS A 218 -23.16 65.13 -21.83
C LYS A 218 -23.97 63.97 -22.38
N GLU A 219 -24.66 64.13 -23.49
CA GLU A 219 -25.44 63.05 -24.11
C GLU A 219 -24.52 61.96 -24.69
N GLN A 220 -23.35 62.35 -25.23
CA GLN A 220 -22.27 61.45 -25.63
C GLN A 220 -21.64 60.77 -24.42
N GLU A 221 -21.35 61.48 -23.34
CA GLU A 221 -20.81 60.93 -22.10
C GLU A 221 -21.80 59.95 -21.46
N ILE A 222 -23.09 60.29 -21.41
CA ILE A 222 -24.15 59.37 -20.97
C ILE A 222 -24.21 58.14 -21.88
N SER A 223 -24.04 58.30 -23.19
CA SER A 223 -24.03 57.17 -24.13
C SER A 223 -22.80 56.28 -23.94
N GLN A 224 -21.62 56.86 -23.68
CA GLN A 224 -20.39 56.14 -23.37
C GLN A 224 -20.50 55.40 -22.03
N LEU A 225 -21.00 56.08 -20.98
CA LEU A 225 -21.23 55.48 -19.67
C LEU A 225 -22.26 54.35 -19.74
N ARG A 226 -23.31 54.47 -20.56
CA ARG A 226 -24.26 53.38 -20.82
C ARG A 226 -23.59 52.20 -21.54
N SER A 227 -22.69 52.45 -22.49
CA SER A 227 -21.91 51.39 -23.15
C SER A 227 -21.02 50.65 -22.14
N VAL A 228 -20.27 51.40 -21.31
CA VAL A 228 -19.39 50.83 -20.28
C VAL A 228 -20.20 50.05 -19.24
N LEU A 229 -21.35 50.57 -18.80
CA LEU A 229 -22.24 49.84 -17.90
C LEU A 229 -22.73 48.54 -18.53
N LYS A 230 -23.13 48.57 -19.80
CA LYS A 230 -23.58 47.37 -20.52
C LYS A 230 -22.48 46.32 -20.63
N GLU A 231 -21.25 46.76 -20.83
CA GLU A 231 -20.07 45.90 -20.88
C GLU A 231 -19.72 45.32 -19.49
N ASN A 232 -19.79 46.13 -18.43
CA ASN A 232 -19.65 45.69 -17.05
C ASN A 232 -20.72 44.66 -16.64
N TYR A 233 -21.98 44.86 -17.06
CA TYR A 233 -23.03 43.86 -16.84
C TYR A 233 -22.72 42.53 -17.53
N ARG A 234 -22.15 42.58 -18.73
CA ARG A 234 -21.71 41.39 -19.46
C ARG A 234 -20.54 40.68 -18.77
N TYR A 235 -19.61 41.43 -18.17
CA TYR A 235 -18.54 40.86 -17.34
C TYR A 235 -19.08 40.19 -16.07
N ILE A 236 -20.05 40.80 -15.40
CA ILE A 236 -20.71 40.20 -14.22
C ILE A 236 -21.43 38.90 -14.60
N GLU A 237 -22.11 38.87 -15.75
CA GLU A 237 -22.78 37.68 -16.25
C GLU A 237 -21.78 36.54 -16.60
N ASN A 238 -20.65 36.89 -17.21
CA ASN A 238 -19.55 35.95 -17.47
C ASN A 238 -18.90 35.46 -16.17
N PHE A 239 -18.78 36.31 -15.15
CA PHE A 239 -18.24 35.92 -13.84
C PHE A 239 -19.16 34.92 -13.14
N GLY A 240 -20.48 35.10 -13.24
CA GLY A 240 -21.45 34.11 -12.74
C GLY A 240 -21.33 32.75 -13.44
N GLN A 241 -21.03 32.73 -14.75
CA GLN A 241 -20.73 31.48 -15.45
C GLN A 241 -19.43 30.83 -14.97
N PHE A 242 -18.39 31.64 -14.71
CA PHE A 242 -17.14 31.14 -14.15
C PHE A 242 -17.33 30.57 -12.73
N GLU A 243 -18.10 31.24 -11.88
CA GLU A 243 -18.43 30.78 -10.53
C GLU A 243 -19.19 29.45 -10.57
N ASN A 244 -20.14 29.29 -11.49
CA ASN A 244 -20.84 28.02 -11.71
C ASN A 244 -19.89 26.91 -12.15
N LEU A 245 -18.98 27.16 -13.09
CA LEU A 245 -17.97 26.19 -13.52
C LEU A 245 -16.98 25.84 -12.40
N PHE A 246 -16.60 26.83 -11.59
CA PHE A 246 -15.72 26.63 -10.44
C PHE A 246 -16.38 25.74 -9.38
N ASN A 247 -17.64 26.01 -9.05
CA ASN A 247 -18.43 25.19 -8.13
C ASN A 247 -18.65 23.77 -8.66
N GLN A 248 -18.86 23.62 -9.97
CA GLN A 248 -18.99 22.32 -10.62
C GLN A 248 -17.69 21.51 -10.55
N ASN A 249 -16.53 22.16 -10.76
CA ASN A 249 -15.22 21.53 -10.58
C ASN A 249 -14.96 21.15 -9.13
N LEU A 250 -15.30 22.00 -8.16
CA LEU A 250 -15.23 21.69 -6.72
C LEU A 250 -16.05 20.44 -6.38
N SER A 251 -17.28 20.34 -6.88
CA SER A 251 -18.12 19.15 -6.69
C SER A 251 -17.50 17.88 -7.28
N ILE A 252 -16.81 17.98 -8.43
CA ILE A 252 -16.11 16.85 -9.04
C ILE A 252 -14.90 16.44 -8.18
N TYR A 253 -14.12 17.41 -7.68
CA TYR A 253 -13.01 17.12 -6.79
C TYR A 253 -13.46 16.47 -5.48
N ASP A 254 -14.55 16.95 -4.88
CA ASP A 254 -15.12 16.33 -3.67
C ASP A 254 -15.59 14.89 -3.92
N ALA A 255 -16.19 14.63 -5.09
CA ALA A 255 -16.58 13.27 -5.49
C ALA A 255 -15.35 12.35 -5.66
N ILE A 256 -14.29 12.82 -6.32
CA ILE A 256 -13.05 12.07 -6.50
C ILE A 256 -12.35 11.80 -5.15
N ILE A 257 -12.31 12.80 -4.26
CA ILE A 257 -11.74 12.64 -2.92
C ILE A 257 -12.55 11.63 -2.11
N SER A 258 -13.88 11.69 -2.18
CA SER A 258 -14.76 10.73 -1.51
C SER A 258 -14.52 9.30 -2.00
N GLU A 259 -14.47 9.09 -3.32
CA GLU A 259 -14.23 7.78 -3.92
C GLU A 259 -12.85 7.22 -3.54
N ASN A 260 -11.80 8.03 -3.65
CA ASN A 260 -10.45 7.62 -3.26
C ASN A 260 -10.37 7.29 -1.77
N THR A 261 -11.07 8.06 -0.92
CA THR A 261 -11.14 7.79 0.52
C THR A 261 -11.82 6.44 0.79
N SER A 262 -12.91 6.12 0.09
CA SER A 262 -13.57 4.81 0.21
C SER A 262 -12.67 3.66 -0.28
N GLN A 263 -11.94 3.83 -1.39
CA GLN A 263 -11.01 2.82 -1.89
C GLN A 263 -9.85 2.57 -0.91
N ILE A 264 -9.27 3.64 -0.35
CA ILE A 264 -8.22 3.54 0.68
C ILE A 264 -8.76 2.82 1.92
N GLN A 265 -9.98 3.15 2.37
CA GLN A 265 -10.59 2.46 3.50
C GLN A 265 -10.81 0.97 3.25
N SER A 266 -11.25 0.58 2.03
CA SER A 266 -11.35 -0.83 1.64
C SER A 266 -9.99 -1.53 1.70
N GLY A 267 -8.96 -0.93 1.09
CA GLY A 267 -7.60 -1.49 1.13
C GLY A 267 -7.03 -1.62 2.54
N ILE A 268 -7.33 -0.68 3.45
CA ILE A 268 -6.96 -0.78 4.86
C ILE A 268 -7.63 -1.99 5.54
N GLN A 269 -8.89 -2.29 5.22
CA GLN A 269 -9.58 -3.46 5.79
C GLN A 269 -9.00 -4.77 5.27
N GLU A 270 -8.68 -4.86 3.98
CA GLU A 270 -8.01 -6.03 3.39
C GLU A 270 -6.63 -6.27 4.05
N ILE A 271 -5.85 -5.21 4.26
CA ILE A 271 -4.55 -5.31 4.95
C ILE A 271 -4.73 -5.77 6.40
N LYS A 272 -5.74 -5.25 7.13
CA LYS A 272 -6.03 -5.68 8.50
C LYS A 272 -6.36 -7.18 8.55
N GLU A 273 -7.15 -7.66 7.60
CA GLU A 273 -7.54 -9.06 7.54
C GLU A 273 -6.34 -9.97 7.18
N PHE A 274 -5.51 -9.53 6.23
CA PHE A 274 -4.26 -10.21 5.92
C PHE A 274 -3.31 -10.31 7.13
N VAL A 275 -3.18 -9.23 7.91
CA VAL A 275 -2.38 -9.22 9.14
C VAL A 275 -2.97 -10.16 10.20
N ARG A 276 -4.30 -10.20 10.34
CA ARG A 276 -4.99 -11.14 11.24
C ARG A 276 -4.68 -12.59 10.88
N LEU A 277 -4.86 -12.97 9.62
CA LEU A 277 -4.57 -14.32 9.11
C LEU A 277 -3.10 -14.70 9.27
N THR A 278 -2.19 -13.76 8.99
CA THR A 278 -0.74 -13.98 9.17
C THR A 278 -0.40 -14.25 10.64
N ARG A 279 -1.07 -13.56 11.57
CA ARG A 279 -0.89 -13.78 13.02
C ARG A 279 -1.39 -15.14 13.45
N GLU A 280 -2.57 -15.55 12.99
CA GLU A 280 -3.14 -16.88 13.27
C GLU A 280 -2.25 -18.00 12.73
N ASN A 281 -1.72 -17.84 11.51
CA ASN A 281 -0.78 -18.80 10.94
C ASN A 281 0.52 -18.87 11.74
N LYS A 282 1.06 -17.73 12.18
CA LYS A 282 2.24 -17.69 13.06
C LYS A 282 1.98 -18.47 14.35
N ASP A 283 0.83 -18.28 14.97
CA ASP A 283 0.49 -18.95 16.23
C ASP A 283 0.33 -20.47 16.01
N LYS A 284 -0.28 -20.90 14.91
CA LYS A 284 -0.35 -22.32 14.49
C LYS A 284 1.04 -22.92 14.30
N PHE A 285 1.94 -22.23 13.58
CA PHE A 285 3.31 -22.70 13.38
C PHE A 285 4.09 -22.79 14.69
N GLN A 286 3.90 -21.82 15.60
CA GLN A 286 4.53 -21.87 16.92
C GLN A 286 4.03 -23.07 17.75
N MET A 287 2.74 -23.38 17.67
CA MET A 287 2.15 -24.54 18.34
C MET A 287 2.70 -25.85 17.75
N ALA A 288 2.81 -25.96 16.43
CA ALA A 288 3.40 -27.11 15.75
C ALA A 288 4.90 -27.30 16.10
N ILE A 289 5.68 -26.21 16.18
CA ILE A 289 7.07 -26.23 16.64
C ILE A 289 7.17 -26.70 18.09
N LYS A 290 6.24 -26.26 18.96
CA LYS A 290 6.20 -26.70 20.36
C LYS A 290 5.92 -28.19 20.45
N TYR A 291 4.96 -28.70 19.68
CA TYR A 291 4.61 -30.12 19.64
C TYR A 291 5.78 -30.98 19.15
N THR A 292 6.40 -30.63 18.02
CA THR A 292 7.57 -31.34 17.48
C THR A 292 8.77 -31.31 18.45
N ARG A 293 9.00 -30.20 19.16
CA ARG A 293 10.05 -30.15 20.21
C ARG A 293 9.77 -31.10 21.37
N THR A 294 8.51 -31.25 21.77
CA THR A 294 8.15 -32.19 22.84
C THR A 294 8.35 -33.63 22.38
N SER A 295 7.86 -33.98 21.18
CA SER A 295 8.07 -35.32 20.60
C SER A 295 9.56 -35.65 20.41
N LEU A 296 10.38 -34.69 19.96
CA LEU A 296 11.84 -34.89 19.87
C LEU A 296 12.49 -35.12 21.24
N LYS A 297 12.00 -34.50 22.32
CA LYS A 297 12.49 -34.77 23.68
C LYS A 297 12.14 -36.19 24.11
N GLU A 298 10.91 -36.65 23.84
CA GLU A 298 10.46 -38.01 24.13
C GLU A 298 11.29 -39.04 23.36
N ASN A 299 11.47 -38.85 22.05
CA ASN A 299 12.32 -39.71 21.22
C ASN A 299 13.78 -39.72 21.73
N ARG A 300 14.30 -38.57 22.19
CA ARG A 300 15.65 -38.50 22.77
C ARG A 300 15.74 -39.28 24.09
N THR A 301 14.70 -39.25 24.92
CA THR A 301 14.66 -40.07 26.14
C THR A 301 14.58 -41.56 25.82
N GLU A 302 13.83 -41.94 24.79
CA GLU A 302 13.73 -43.33 24.34
C GLU A 302 15.04 -43.85 23.73
N ILE A 303 15.71 -43.05 22.89
CA ILE A 303 17.04 -43.37 22.37
C ILE A 303 18.05 -43.57 23.51
N ASN A 304 17.99 -42.72 24.54
CA ASN A 304 18.87 -42.88 25.71
C ASN A 304 18.56 -44.17 26.48
N HIS A 305 17.28 -44.53 26.62
CA HIS A 305 16.88 -45.79 27.24
C HIS A 305 17.37 -47.00 26.43
N LEU A 306 17.19 -46.99 25.10
CA LEU A 306 17.69 -48.04 24.21
C LEU A 306 19.21 -48.17 24.25
N LYS A 307 19.95 -47.06 24.34
CA LYS A 307 21.41 -47.08 24.55
C LYS A 307 21.78 -47.77 25.86
N GLN A 308 21.06 -47.50 26.94
CA GLN A 308 21.28 -48.14 28.23
C GLN A 308 21.02 -49.65 28.16
N VAL A 309 19.91 -50.06 27.54
CA VAL A 309 19.58 -51.48 27.32
C VAL A 309 20.65 -52.18 26.48
N ASN A 310 21.19 -51.51 25.45
CA ASN A 310 22.26 -52.06 24.63
C ASN A 310 23.58 -52.25 25.42
N ILE A 311 23.92 -51.29 26.30
CA ILE A 311 25.06 -51.44 27.22
C ILE A 311 24.86 -52.67 28.14
N GLU A 312 23.67 -52.85 28.70
CA GLU A 312 23.36 -54.01 29.55
C GLU A 312 23.45 -55.34 28.79
N LEU A 313 22.95 -55.39 27.56
CA LEU A 313 23.04 -56.57 26.69
C LEU A 313 24.49 -56.91 26.35
N ASN A 314 25.31 -55.91 26.02
CA ASN A 314 26.73 -56.13 25.73
C ASN A 314 27.48 -56.65 26.97
N ASN A 315 27.19 -56.10 28.16
CA ASN A 315 27.76 -56.62 29.41
C ASN A 315 27.37 -58.08 29.67
N LYS A 316 26.10 -58.46 29.41
CA LYS A 316 25.64 -59.86 29.53
C LYS A 316 26.32 -60.77 28.50
N LEU A 317 26.50 -60.31 27.27
CA LEU A 317 27.20 -61.04 26.22
C LEU A 317 28.66 -61.30 26.62
N GLU A 318 29.33 -60.29 27.16
CA GLU A 318 30.71 -60.40 27.61
C GLU A 318 30.87 -61.36 28.80
N GLN A 319 29.96 -61.34 29.77
CA GLN A 319 29.92 -62.35 30.82
C GLN A 319 29.73 -63.77 30.28
N LYS A 320 28.86 -63.94 29.27
CA LYS A 320 28.67 -65.25 28.62
C LYS A 320 29.92 -65.71 27.88
N ASN A 321 30.62 -64.80 27.19
CA ASN A 321 31.88 -65.10 26.53
C ASN A 321 32.95 -65.55 27.53
N GLN A 322 33.10 -64.84 28.65
CA GLN A 322 34.02 -65.26 29.73
C GLN A 322 33.67 -66.64 30.31
N SER A 323 32.38 -66.95 30.42
CA SER A 323 31.94 -68.28 30.84
C SER A 323 32.27 -69.36 29.81
N ASN A 324 32.10 -69.06 28.52
CA ASN A 324 32.48 -69.96 27.44
C ASN A 324 33.99 -70.21 27.42
N ASP A 325 34.81 -69.18 27.63
CA ASP A 325 36.27 -69.32 27.69
C ASP A 325 36.69 -70.26 28.84
N LYS A 326 36.02 -70.17 30.00
CA LYS A 326 36.25 -71.11 31.12
C LYS A 326 35.88 -72.55 30.74
N LEU A 327 34.76 -72.75 30.06
CA LEU A 327 34.33 -74.06 29.56
C LEU A 327 35.32 -74.62 28.53
N ILE A 328 35.77 -73.82 27.58
CA ILE A 328 36.77 -74.21 26.57
C ILE A 328 38.07 -74.66 27.26
N ASN A 329 38.55 -73.90 28.25
CA ASN A 329 39.75 -74.26 29.01
C ASN A 329 39.58 -75.57 29.79
N ALA A 330 38.42 -75.78 30.42
CA ALA A 330 38.11 -77.04 31.11
C ALA A 330 38.07 -78.23 30.14
N LEU A 331 37.48 -78.04 28.95
CA LEU A 331 37.37 -79.08 27.92
C LEU A 331 38.74 -79.44 27.32
N GLN A 332 39.64 -78.47 27.18
CA GLN A 332 41.03 -78.72 26.80
C GLN A 332 41.81 -79.50 27.88
N LEU A 333 41.52 -79.26 29.16
CA LEU A 333 42.14 -80.00 30.26
C LEU A 333 41.69 -81.46 30.29
N GLU A 334 40.39 -81.71 30.13
CA GLU A 334 39.78 -83.03 29.96
C GLU A 334 40.37 -83.78 28.75
N GLN A 335 40.56 -83.10 27.61
CA GLN A 335 41.21 -83.70 26.44
C GLN A 335 42.67 -84.10 26.73
N LYS A 336 43.43 -83.28 27.47
CA LYS A 336 44.80 -83.63 27.87
C LYS A 336 44.83 -84.87 28.77
N GLN A 337 43.90 -84.96 29.72
CA GLN A 337 43.77 -86.14 30.58
C GLN A 337 43.40 -87.38 29.76
N THR A 338 42.43 -87.27 28.86
CA THR A 338 42.01 -88.34 27.96
C THR A 338 43.17 -88.85 27.11
N ASN A 339 43.99 -87.94 26.56
CA ASN A 339 45.19 -88.33 25.80
C ASN A 339 46.24 -89.02 26.67
N SER A 340 46.40 -88.61 27.93
CA SER A 340 47.26 -89.30 28.90
C SER A 340 46.78 -90.73 29.15
N TYR A 341 45.48 -90.92 29.39
CA TYR A 341 44.90 -92.25 29.58
C TYR A 341 45.05 -93.12 28.33
N ARG A 342 44.85 -92.55 27.13
CA ARG A 342 45.06 -93.26 25.86
C ARG A 342 46.49 -93.79 25.75
N THR A 343 47.48 -92.98 26.11
CA THR A 343 48.90 -93.36 26.08
C THR A 343 49.19 -94.49 27.09
N GLN A 344 48.59 -94.45 28.28
CA GLN A 344 48.71 -95.52 29.27
C GLN A 344 48.06 -96.83 28.79
N ILE A 345 46.89 -96.75 28.14
CA ILE A 345 46.21 -97.91 27.56
C ILE A 345 47.08 -98.53 26.45
N GLU A 346 47.69 -97.72 25.58
CA GLU A 346 48.62 -98.22 24.55
C GLU A 346 49.84 -98.94 25.16
N SER A 347 50.41 -98.39 26.24
CA SER A 347 51.51 -99.05 26.98
C SER A 347 51.10 -100.40 27.56
N LEU A 348 49.95 -100.46 28.23
CA LEU A 348 49.43 -101.70 28.81
C LEU A 348 49.08 -102.73 27.71
N THR A 349 48.58 -102.28 26.58
CA THR A 349 48.28 -103.14 25.43
C THR A 349 49.55 -103.80 24.88
N ASN A 350 50.65 -103.05 24.78
CA ASN A 350 51.94 -103.59 24.36
C ASN A 350 52.51 -104.58 25.39
N GLU A 351 52.34 -104.31 26.68
CA GLU A 351 52.79 -105.19 27.75
C GLU A 351 52.01 -106.52 27.78
N ILE A 352 50.69 -106.46 27.54
CA ILE A 352 49.87 -107.67 27.32
C ILE A 352 50.36 -108.46 26.12
N HIS A 353 50.71 -107.79 25.02
CA HIS A 353 51.21 -108.47 23.81
C HIS A 353 52.53 -109.23 24.03
N GLU A 354 53.47 -108.65 24.79
CA GLU A 354 54.72 -109.32 25.17
C GLU A 354 54.47 -110.49 26.15
N LEU A 355 53.53 -110.34 27.07
CA LEU A 355 53.11 -111.45 27.95
C LEU A 355 52.46 -112.60 27.16
N GLU A 356 51.67 -112.31 26.13
CA GLU A 356 51.10 -113.33 25.25
C GLU A 356 52.17 -114.06 24.43
N LYS A 357 53.20 -113.33 23.98
CA LYS A 357 54.35 -113.90 23.25
C LYS A 357 55.17 -114.86 24.14
N THR A 358 55.53 -114.43 25.35
CA THR A 358 56.26 -115.27 26.32
C THR A 358 55.44 -116.49 26.76
N LEU A 359 54.12 -116.37 26.88
CA LEU A 359 53.23 -117.50 27.15
C LEU A 359 53.24 -118.54 26.02
N ASN A 360 53.34 -118.10 24.76
CA ASN A 360 53.43 -118.99 23.61
C ASN A 360 54.79 -119.69 23.51
N GLU A 361 55.89 -119.02 23.89
CA GLU A 361 57.22 -119.64 23.99
C GLU A 361 57.24 -120.74 25.06
N PHE A 362 56.70 -120.48 26.26
CA PHE A 362 56.57 -121.47 27.32
C PHE A 362 55.72 -122.70 26.92
N LYS A 363 54.65 -122.49 26.14
CA LYS A 363 53.84 -123.60 25.61
C LYS A 363 54.64 -124.48 24.65
N ASN A 364 55.54 -123.90 23.87
CA ASN A 364 56.39 -124.65 22.93
C ASN A 364 57.47 -125.45 23.66
N GLU A 365 58.07 -124.91 24.72
CA GLU A 365 59.04 -125.61 25.57
C GLU A 365 58.40 -126.77 26.34
N LYS A 366 57.19 -126.58 26.89
CA LYS A 366 56.42 -127.65 27.55
C LYS A 366 56.13 -128.82 26.61
N ASN A 367 55.83 -128.54 25.33
CA ASN A 367 55.57 -129.58 24.33
C ASN A 367 56.85 -130.33 23.91
N GLN A 368 58.04 -129.73 24.02
CA GLN A 368 59.32 -130.41 23.79
C GLN A 368 59.75 -131.30 24.98
N PHE A 369 59.38 -130.95 26.21
CA PHE A 369 59.74 -131.74 27.40
C PHE A 369 58.98 -133.08 27.48
N ILE A 370 57.74 -133.14 27.00
CA ILE A 370 56.88 -134.34 27.08
C ILE A 370 57.32 -135.46 26.10
N GLN A 371 58.16 -135.18 25.10
CA GLN A 371 58.56 -136.17 24.09
C GLN A 371 59.76 -137.08 24.45
N ASN A 372 60.52 -136.81 25.53
CA ASN A 372 61.88 -137.38 25.66
C ASN A 372 62.20 -138.33 26.84
N LYS A 373 61.23 -138.81 27.64
CA LYS A 373 61.53 -139.87 28.63
C LYS A 373 60.36 -140.81 28.93
N MET A 374 60.39 -142.02 28.35
CA MET A 374 59.69 -143.21 28.85
C MET A 374 60.55 -144.45 28.52
N GLY A 375 61.15 -145.10 29.53
CA GLY A 375 61.79 -146.42 29.35
C GLY A 375 62.57 -146.97 30.55
N GLY A 376 61.88 -147.79 31.38
CA GLY A 376 62.40 -148.85 32.28
C GLY A 376 63.17 -148.42 33.54
N ASP A 377 63.23 -149.15 34.65
CA ASP A 377 62.46 -150.23 35.29
C ASP A 377 63.01 -150.29 36.73
N GLU A 378 62.16 -150.44 37.76
CA GLU A 378 62.42 -150.92 39.13
C GLU A 378 61.62 -150.17 40.22
N ASN A 379 60.92 -150.96 41.01
CA ASN A 379 59.64 -150.69 41.67
C ASN A 379 59.71 -149.84 42.96
N ASP A 380 60.87 -149.28 43.29
CA ASP A 380 61.06 -148.35 44.43
C ASP A 380 61.25 -146.89 43.99
N GLU A 381 61.58 -146.64 42.71
CA GLU A 381 61.51 -145.30 42.12
C GLU A 381 60.07 -144.87 41.80
N ARG A 382 59.14 -145.83 41.64
CA ARG A 382 57.72 -145.55 41.37
C ARG A 382 57.03 -144.77 42.48
N GLN A 383 57.37 -144.97 43.76
CA GLN A 383 56.77 -144.17 44.84
C GLN A 383 57.33 -142.74 44.87
N ASN A 384 58.62 -142.55 44.57
CA ASN A 384 59.19 -141.22 44.43
C ASN A 384 58.70 -140.51 43.16
N LEU A 385 58.53 -141.22 42.04
CA LEU A 385 58.01 -140.69 40.79
C LEU A 385 56.52 -140.39 40.89
N VAL A 386 55.72 -141.23 41.57
CA VAL A 386 54.32 -140.93 41.87
C VAL A 386 54.22 -139.73 42.79
N ARG A 387 55.09 -139.59 43.81
CA ARG A 387 55.15 -138.37 44.62
C ARG A 387 55.54 -137.15 43.77
N HIS A 388 56.54 -137.26 42.91
CA HIS A 388 56.98 -136.16 42.03
C HIS A 388 55.91 -135.77 41.02
N ILE A 389 55.23 -136.74 40.41
CA ILE A 389 54.11 -136.53 39.48
C ILE A 389 52.90 -135.97 40.23
N THR A 390 52.68 -136.35 41.49
CA THR A 390 51.60 -135.77 42.31
C THR A 390 51.92 -134.33 42.70
N GLU A 391 53.16 -134.03 43.07
CA GLU A 391 53.63 -132.66 43.34
C GLU A 391 53.59 -131.78 42.08
N GLU A 392 54.01 -132.30 40.91
CA GLU A 392 53.88 -131.60 39.63
C GLU A 392 52.43 -131.42 39.21
N LYS A 393 51.58 -132.44 39.41
CA LYS A 393 50.14 -132.34 39.16
C LYS A 393 49.52 -131.27 40.05
N ASP A 394 49.83 -131.24 41.34
CA ASP A 394 49.35 -130.22 42.28
C ASP A 394 49.86 -128.82 41.88
N GLN A 395 51.11 -128.69 41.42
CA GLN A 395 51.65 -127.45 40.87
C GLN A 395 50.90 -127.00 39.60
N TYR A 396 50.66 -127.90 38.64
CA TYR A 396 49.91 -127.56 37.43
C TYR A 396 48.44 -127.27 37.72
N GLU A 397 47.85 -127.94 38.70
CA GLU A 397 46.47 -127.70 39.13
C GLU A 397 46.35 -126.34 39.84
N GLN A 398 47.36 -125.95 40.61
CA GLN A 398 47.48 -124.62 41.19
C GLN A 398 47.70 -123.55 40.11
N GLN A 399 48.61 -123.77 39.17
CA GLN A 399 48.80 -122.87 38.02
C GLN A 399 47.51 -122.72 37.19
N THR A 400 46.76 -123.79 37.02
CA THR A 400 45.48 -123.76 36.30
C THR A 400 44.42 -122.98 37.07
N LYS A 401 44.39 -123.08 38.40
CA LYS A 401 43.55 -122.24 39.26
C LYS A 401 43.94 -120.77 39.15
N ASP A 402 45.23 -120.45 39.21
CA ASP A 402 45.74 -119.08 39.10
C ASP A 402 45.45 -118.48 37.72
N LEU A 403 45.62 -119.25 36.64
CA LEU A 403 45.24 -118.84 35.29
C LEU A 403 43.73 -118.62 35.16
N ARG A 404 42.89 -119.46 35.76
CA ARG A 404 41.43 -119.22 35.79
C ARG A 404 41.07 -117.93 36.53
N ILE A 405 41.77 -117.60 37.61
CA ILE A 405 41.58 -116.35 38.34
C ILE A 405 42.00 -115.16 37.46
N LYS A 406 43.16 -115.24 36.80
CA LYS A 406 43.63 -114.22 35.84
C LYS A 406 42.66 -114.03 34.68
N ILE A 407 42.15 -115.10 34.08
CA ILE A 407 41.17 -115.04 32.99
C ILE A 407 39.86 -114.38 33.46
N LYS A 408 39.39 -114.70 34.66
CA LYS A 408 38.20 -114.02 35.23
C LYS A 408 38.45 -112.54 35.43
N LYS A 409 39.63 -112.14 35.94
CA LYS A 409 40.01 -110.75 36.12
C LYS A 409 40.06 -109.99 34.78
N ILE A 410 40.69 -110.58 33.76
CA ILE A 410 40.74 -110.02 32.40
C ILE A 410 39.34 -109.91 31.80
N SER A 411 38.47 -110.91 32.03
CA SER A 411 37.09 -110.85 31.56
C SER A 411 36.30 -109.70 32.19
N THR A 412 36.49 -109.44 33.48
CA THR A 412 35.85 -108.32 34.16
C THR A 412 36.39 -106.97 33.68
N GLU A 413 37.71 -106.86 33.49
CA GLU A 413 38.35 -105.65 32.94
C GLU A 413 37.88 -105.37 31.52
N ARG A 414 37.79 -106.41 30.66
CA ARG A 414 37.24 -106.28 29.31
C ARG A 414 35.80 -105.79 29.30
N GLN A 415 34.97 -106.28 30.23
CA GLN A 415 33.58 -105.85 30.33
C GLN A 415 33.47 -104.40 30.84
N GLN A 416 34.36 -103.98 31.74
CA GLN A 416 34.44 -102.60 32.18
C GLN A 416 34.85 -101.65 31.04
N ILE A 417 35.89 -102.01 30.28
CA ILE A 417 36.34 -101.25 29.10
C ILE A 417 35.22 -101.17 28.05
N GLN A 418 34.46 -102.25 27.84
CA GLN A 418 33.33 -102.23 26.91
C GLN A 418 32.24 -101.22 27.36
N ASN A 419 31.91 -101.19 28.65
CA ASN A 419 30.95 -100.23 29.18
C ASN A 419 31.44 -98.78 29.04
N GLU A 420 32.72 -98.53 29.29
CA GLU A 420 33.35 -97.22 29.10
C GLU A 420 33.36 -96.82 27.62
N PHE A 421 33.62 -97.76 26.71
CA PHE A 421 33.54 -97.55 25.27
C PHE A 421 32.12 -97.16 24.83
N ASP A 422 31.10 -97.87 25.33
CA ASP A 422 29.70 -97.57 25.01
C ASP A 422 29.29 -96.18 25.55
N GLN A 423 29.79 -95.78 26.73
CA GLN A 423 29.57 -94.43 27.28
C GLN A 423 30.23 -93.34 26.42
N ILE A 424 31.49 -93.54 26.02
CA ILE A 424 32.21 -92.60 25.15
C ILE A 424 31.52 -92.50 23.78
N SER A 425 31.06 -93.62 23.24
CA SER A 425 30.32 -93.66 21.96
C SER A 425 29.04 -92.82 22.06
N ASN A 426 28.27 -92.95 23.14
CA ASN A 426 27.09 -92.13 23.38
C ASN A 426 27.43 -90.64 23.49
N GLN A 427 28.47 -90.28 24.27
CA GLN A 427 28.93 -88.89 24.36
C GLN A 427 29.36 -88.33 23.00
N TYR A 428 30.04 -89.14 22.18
CA TYR A 428 30.44 -88.73 20.82
C TYR A 428 29.23 -88.43 19.93
N THR A 429 28.19 -89.26 19.99
CA THR A 429 26.95 -88.99 19.25
C THR A 429 26.25 -87.71 19.71
N GLN A 430 26.24 -87.45 21.03
CA GLN A 430 25.66 -86.23 21.58
C GLN A 430 26.44 -84.98 21.12
N ILE A 431 27.76 -84.99 21.23
CA ILE A 431 28.63 -83.89 20.76
C ILE A 431 28.45 -83.67 19.25
N THR A 432 28.28 -84.74 18.47
CA THR A 432 28.04 -84.65 17.03
C THR A 432 26.70 -83.96 16.72
N ASN A 433 25.65 -84.28 17.46
CA ASN A 433 24.35 -83.62 17.32
C ASN A 433 24.41 -82.14 17.71
N GLU A 434 25.06 -81.81 18.83
CA GLU A 434 25.27 -80.42 19.27
C GLU A 434 26.09 -79.61 18.25
N LYS A 435 27.14 -80.21 17.67
CA LYS A 435 27.92 -79.59 16.60
C LYS A 435 27.06 -79.27 15.38
N ASN A 436 26.22 -80.21 14.94
CA ASN A 436 25.33 -80.00 13.80
C ASN A 436 24.30 -78.91 14.09
N GLN A 437 23.80 -78.83 15.32
CA GLN A 437 22.86 -77.80 15.74
C GLN A 437 23.52 -76.41 15.75
N LEU A 438 24.72 -76.28 16.34
CA LEU A 438 25.50 -75.05 16.30
C LEU A 438 25.84 -74.62 14.87
N GLN A 439 26.06 -75.58 13.96
CA GLN A 439 26.31 -75.29 12.56
C GLN A 439 25.06 -74.73 11.85
N ASN A 440 23.88 -75.25 12.16
CA ASN A 440 22.61 -74.70 11.68
C ASN A 440 22.34 -73.30 12.26
N ASP A 441 22.62 -73.09 13.54
CA ASP A 441 22.46 -71.78 14.17
C ASP A 441 23.42 -70.74 13.59
N LYS A 442 24.66 -71.15 13.27
CA LYS A 442 25.62 -70.32 12.54
C LYS A 442 25.09 -69.89 11.16
N LEU A 443 24.47 -70.80 10.41
CA LEU A 443 23.88 -70.47 9.11
C LEU A 443 22.74 -69.45 9.26
N LYS A 444 21.82 -69.66 10.21
CA LYS A 444 20.74 -68.70 10.51
C LYS A 444 21.28 -67.33 10.91
N LEU A 445 22.34 -67.30 11.73
CA LEU A 445 22.95 -66.04 12.15
C LEU A 445 23.58 -65.30 10.97
N ASN A 446 24.20 -66.01 10.03
CA ASN A 446 24.73 -65.42 8.80
C ASN A 446 23.61 -64.82 7.94
N ASP A 447 22.48 -65.49 7.78
CA ASP A 447 21.34 -64.97 7.03
C ASP A 447 20.81 -63.66 7.66
N VAL A 448 20.74 -63.60 8.99
CA VAL A 448 20.36 -62.39 9.73
C VAL A 448 21.40 -61.27 9.52
N ILE A 449 22.70 -61.59 9.59
CA ILE A 449 23.78 -60.63 9.35
C ILE A 449 23.68 -60.04 7.93
N ASP A 450 23.41 -60.86 6.93
CA ASP A 450 23.31 -60.41 5.54
C ASP A 450 22.05 -59.56 5.32
N SER A 451 20.92 -59.91 5.95
CA SER A 451 19.72 -59.05 5.98
C SER A 451 19.99 -57.69 6.62
N LEU A 452 20.68 -57.66 7.77
CA LEU A 452 21.04 -56.42 8.46
C LEU A 452 22.03 -55.57 7.65
N ARG A 453 23.00 -56.19 6.97
CA ARG A 453 23.92 -55.49 6.05
C ARG A 453 23.16 -54.83 4.91
N LYS A 454 22.18 -55.52 4.33
CA LYS A 454 21.34 -54.97 3.25
C LYS A 454 20.51 -53.78 3.75
N GLN A 455 19.88 -53.90 4.91
CA GLN A 455 19.15 -52.78 5.53
C GLN A 455 20.06 -51.58 5.81
N LEU A 456 21.27 -51.81 6.33
CA LEU A 456 22.26 -50.74 6.54
C LEU A 456 22.65 -50.06 5.24
N GLN A 457 22.81 -50.83 4.16
CA GLN A 457 23.14 -50.29 2.84
C GLN A 457 22.00 -49.42 2.29
N ASP A 458 20.75 -49.85 2.43
CA ASP A 458 19.59 -49.10 1.96
C ASP A 458 19.35 -47.84 2.81
N ASN A 459 19.48 -47.94 4.13
CA ASN A 459 19.46 -46.77 5.03
C ASN A 459 20.54 -45.76 4.66
N ASN A 460 21.76 -46.21 4.34
CA ASN A 460 22.83 -45.31 3.89
C ASN A 460 22.48 -44.61 2.57
N LYS A 461 21.86 -45.32 1.61
CA LYS A 461 21.39 -44.68 0.36
C LYS A 461 20.35 -43.60 0.65
N ASP A 462 19.38 -43.87 1.51
CA ASP A 462 18.36 -42.89 1.84
C ASP A 462 18.92 -41.71 2.61
N ASN A 463 19.90 -41.93 3.50
CA ASN A 463 20.60 -40.85 4.18
C ASN A 463 21.36 -39.95 3.19
N THR A 464 22.03 -40.52 2.19
CA THR A 464 22.70 -39.70 1.13
C THR A 464 21.71 -38.93 0.27
N LYS A 465 20.48 -39.42 0.05
CA LYS A 465 19.43 -38.65 -0.64
C LYS A 465 18.95 -37.49 0.23
N LEU A 466 18.75 -37.72 1.52
CA LEU A 466 18.38 -36.70 2.50
C LEU A 466 19.45 -35.61 2.62
N GLU A 467 20.73 -35.98 2.68
CA GLU A 467 21.85 -35.02 2.69
C GLU A 467 21.84 -34.14 1.43
N LYS A 468 21.68 -34.73 0.24
CA LYS A 468 21.56 -33.96 -1.02
C LYS A 468 20.34 -33.04 -1.03
N GLN A 469 19.20 -33.50 -0.50
CA GLN A 469 18.00 -32.66 -0.38
C GLN A 469 18.26 -31.48 0.56
N PHE A 470 18.90 -31.73 1.70
CA PHE A 470 19.26 -30.71 2.67
C PHE A 470 20.22 -29.67 2.07
N GLU A 471 21.23 -30.09 1.30
CA GLU A 471 22.13 -29.17 0.57
C GLU A 471 21.37 -28.29 -0.42
N ILE A 472 20.45 -28.87 -1.21
CA ILE A 472 19.61 -28.12 -2.15
C ILE A 472 18.74 -27.11 -1.39
N GLU A 473 18.11 -27.51 -0.30
CA GLU A 473 17.21 -26.65 0.48
C GLU A 473 17.98 -25.52 1.17
N ASN A 474 19.17 -25.81 1.70
CA ASN A 474 20.06 -24.81 2.29
C ASN A 474 20.56 -23.82 1.22
N SER A 475 20.86 -24.27 -0.01
CA SER A 475 21.21 -23.37 -1.11
C SER A 475 20.07 -22.41 -1.49
N LYS A 476 18.82 -22.89 -1.46
CA LYS A 476 17.63 -22.06 -1.69
C LYS A 476 17.46 -21.05 -0.56
N LEU A 477 17.67 -21.46 0.70
CA LEU A 477 17.59 -20.57 1.84
C LEU A 477 18.59 -19.41 1.71
N ILE A 478 19.85 -19.71 1.39
CA ILE A 478 20.90 -18.70 1.16
C ILE A 478 20.49 -17.73 0.05
N GLN A 479 19.96 -18.22 -1.07
CA GLN A 479 19.47 -17.36 -2.16
C GLN A 479 18.32 -16.45 -1.71
N THR A 480 17.38 -16.96 -0.91
CA THR A 480 16.27 -16.15 -0.38
C THR A 480 16.76 -15.08 0.61
N GLU A 481 17.76 -15.38 1.44
CA GLU A 481 18.36 -14.41 2.35
C GLU A 481 19.09 -13.29 1.59
N GLU A 482 19.81 -13.62 0.50
CA GLU A 482 20.43 -12.63 -0.37
C GLU A 482 19.39 -11.72 -1.04
N GLN A 483 18.29 -12.27 -1.54
CA GLN A 483 17.18 -11.50 -2.10
C GLN A 483 16.53 -10.59 -1.05
N LEU A 484 16.30 -11.10 0.16
CA LEU A 484 15.75 -10.32 1.28
C LEU A 484 16.69 -9.15 1.63
N ASN A 485 18.00 -9.39 1.66
CA ASN A 485 18.99 -8.35 1.93
C ASN A 485 19.03 -7.29 0.81
N LYS A 486 18.85 -7.69 -0.45
CA LYS A 486 18.70 -6.75 -1.57
C LYS A 486 17.46 -5.86 -1.42
N ILE A 487 16.31 -6.46 -1.08
CA ILE A 487 15.07 -5.73 -0.82
C ILE A 487 15.23 -4.77 0.37
N LYS A 488 15.87 -5.20 1.46
CA LYS A 488 16.15 -4.33 2.61
C LYS A 488 17.01 -3.13 2.24
N ARG A 489 18.03 -3.30 1.40
CA ARG A 489 18.86 -2.18 0.89
C ARG A 489 18.02 -1.21 0.06
N GLN A 490 17.18 -1.72 -0.84
CA GLN A 490 16.29 -0.90 -1.66
C GLN A 490 15.27 -0.14 -0.79
N HIS A 491 14.69 -0.79 0.21
CA HIS A 491 13.76 -0.17 1.15
C HIS A 491 14.42 0.97 1.95
N ASN A 492 15.63 0.73 2.48
CA ASN A 492 16.37 1.76 3.21
C ASN A 492 16.75 2.95 2.32
N GLN A 493 17.06 2.70 1.04
CA GLN A 493 17.33 3.76 0.08
C GLN A 493 16.06 4.60 -0.19
N LEU A 494 14.92 3.96 -0.47
CA LEU A 494 13.64 4.66 -0.65
C LEU A 494 13.22 5.44 0.60
N LEU A 495 13.46 4.88 1.79
CA LEU A 495 13.16 5.56 3.05
C LEU A 495 13.96 6.86 3.18
N LYS A 496 15.25 6.83 2.81
CA LYS A 496 16.10 8.02 2.79
C LYS A 496 15.63 9.05 1.77
N GLU A 497 15.28 8.61 0.56
CA GLU A 497 14.74 9.49 -0.50
C GLU A 497 13.43 10.17 -0.06
N HIS A 498 12.51 9.44 0.57
CA HIS A 498 11.29 10.01 1.14
C HIS A 498 11.58 11.01 2.27
N GLN A 499 12.59 10.74 3.10
CA GLN A 499 13.00 11.64 4.18
C GLN A 499 13.58 12.95 3.63
N ASP A 500 14.41 12.86 2.59
CA ASP A 500 14.97 14.01 1.88
C ASP A 500 13.87 14.83 1.16
N GLN A 501 12.88 14.17 0.55
CA GLN A 501 11.73 14.84 -0.05
C GLN A 501 10.88 15.56 1.00
N LYS A 502 10.62 14.93 2.15
CA LYS A 502 9.89 15.54 3.26
C LYS A 502 10.58 16.82 3.73
N GLN A 503 11.91 16.79 3.92
CA GLN A 503 12.68 17.98 4.30
C GLN A 503 12.59 19.08 3.24
N LYS A 504 12.65 18.74 1.94
CA LYS A 504 12.47 19.73 0.86
C LYS A 504 11.08 20.38 0.91
N PHE A 505 10.01 19.60 1.10
CA PHE A 505 8.67 20.16 1.22
C PHE A 505 8.51 21.03 2.47
N GLU A 506 9.14 20.65 3.58
CA GLU A 506 9.10 21.45 4.82
C GLU A 506 9.82 22.79 4.66
N ILE A 507 10.95 22.82 3.94
CA ILE A 507 11.64 24.07 3.58
C ILE A 507 10.75 24.93 2.68
N GLN A 508 10.14 24.34 1.64
CA GLN A 508 9.24 25.07 0.72
C GLN A 508 8.01 25.63 1.44
N LEU A 509 7.40 24.86 2.34
CA LEU A 509 6.26 25.30 3.14
C LEU A 509 6.64 26.49 4.03
N ASN A 510 7.81 26.43 4.67
CA ASN A 510 8.32 27.52 5.50
C ASN A 510 8.61 28.79 4.68
N GLU A 511 9.09 28.64 3.45
CA GLU A 511 9.32 29.77 2.54
C GLU A 511 8.01 30.41 2.08
N VAL A 512 7.01 29.60 1.69
CA VAL A 512 5.67 30.10 1.35
C VAL A 512 5.03 30.82 2.54
N ASN A 513 5.15 30.27 3.75
CA ASN A 513 4.64 30.92 4.96
C ASN A 513 5.33 32.25 5.25
N ARG A 514 6.66 32.35 5.06
CA ARG A 514 7.38 33.64 5.19
C ARG A 514 6.89 34.66 4.16
N ASN A 515 6.70 34.24 2.91
CA ASN A 515 6.21 35.12 1.86
C ASN A 515 4.78 35.59 2.15
N LEU A 516 3.93 34.69 2.66
CA LEU A 516 2.56 35.03 3.06
C LEU A 516 2.53 36.06 4.20
N VAL A 517 3.39 35.91 5.20
CA VAL A 517 3.54 36.89 6.29
C VAL A 517 4.01 38.24 5.74
N GLN A 518 5.02 38.27 4.86
CA GLN A 518 5.49 39.53 4.25
C GLN A 518 4.40 40.22 3.42
N VAL A 519 3.63 39.47 2.64
CA VAL A 519 2.50 40.02 1.87
C VAL A 519 1.43 40.55 2.82
N SER A 520 1.12 39.84 3.90
CA SER A 520 0.16 40.29 4.91
C SER A 520 0.60 41.59 5.60
N GLU A 521 1.89 41.72 5.94
CA GLU A 521 2.45 42.94 6.52
C GLU A 521 2.43 44.11 5.51
N SER A 522 2.78 43.83 4.25
CA SER A 522 2.72 44.82 3.17
C SER A 522 1.29 45.28 2.90
N LEU A 523 0.31 44.38 2.96
CA LEU A 523 -1.10 44.71 2.79
C LEU A 523 -1.64 45.51 3.98
N SER A 524 -1.24 45.16 5.20
CA SER A 524 -1.60 45.89 6.42
C SER A 524 -1.09 47.33 6.39
N THR A 525 0.18 47.52 5.99
CA THR A 525 0.77 48.86 5.84
C THR A 525 0.15 49.66 4.69
N ALA A 526 -0.16 49.02 3.56
CA ALA A 526 -0.93 49.63 2.47
C ALA A 526 -2.34 50.05 2.93
N THR A 527 -3.00 49.23 3.74
CA THR A 527 -4.32 49.53 4.30
C THR A 527 -4.27 50.73 5.22
N GLN A 528 -3.31 50.76 6.16
CA GLN A 528 -3.11 51.91 7.04
C GLN A 528 -2.82 53.20 6.28
N THR A 529 -2.01 53.14 5.21
CA THR A 529 -1.71 54.34 4.42
C THR A 529 -2.93 54.84 3.64
N VAL A 530 -3.77 53.95 3.11
CA VAL A 530 -5.05 54.32 2.50
C VAL A 530 -6.00 54.92 3.54
N ASP A 531 -6.09 54.36 4.74
CA ASP A 531 -6.94 54.89 5.82
C ASP A 531 -6.51 56.29 6.24
N ILE A 532 -5.20 56.54 6.39
CA ILE A 532 -4.66 57.86 6.69
C ILE A 532 -4.98 58.87 5.56
N GLN A 533 -4.87 58.45 4.30
CA GLN A 533 -5.22 59.31 3.16
C GLN A 533 -6.73 59.61 3.13
N ARG A 534 -7.56 58.61 3.40
CA ARG A 534 -9.01 58.77 3.48
C ARG A 534 -9.39 59.78 4.57
N GLU A 535 -8.82 59.65 5.77
CA GLU A 535 -9.09 60.57 6.87
C GLU A 535 -8.67 62.02 6.52
N LYS A 536 -7.56 62.19 5.79
CA LYS A 536 -7.12 63.49 5.30
C LYS A 536 -8.11 64.10 4.30
N TYR A 537 -8.62 63.30 3.35
CA TYR A 537 -9.61 63.78 2.38
C TYR A 537 -10.97 64.07 3.03
N GLU A 538 -11.42 63.26 3.99
CA GLU A 538 -12.65 63.52 4.75
C GLU A 538 -12.58 64.87 5.49
N LYS A 539 -11.42 65.19 6.11
CA LYS A 539 -11.19 66.51 6.73
C LYS A 539 -11.22 67.65 5.71
N GLN A 540 -10.63 67.47 4.54
CA GLN A 540 -10.66 68.47 3.48
C GLN A 540 -12.07 68.72 2.94
N ILE A 541 -12.85 67.66 2.69
CA ILE A 541 -14.24 67.76 2.26
C ILE A 541 -15.06 68.52 3.30
N SER A 542 -14.94 68.15 4.59
CA SER A 542 -15.67 68.83 5.67
C SER A 542 -15.32 70.33 5.78
N SER A 543 -14.05 70.69 5.58
CA SER A 543 -13.62 72.10 5.52
C SER A 543 -14.25 72.85 4.35
N LEU A 544 -14.27 72.25 3.16
CA LEU A 544 -14.85 72.86 1.95
C LEU A 544 -16.37 72.99 2.05
N GLU A 545 -17.05 72.00 2.61
CA GLU A 545 -18.49 72.05 2.87
C GLU A 545 -18.87 73.19 3.81
N SER A 546 -18.08 73.38 4.88
CA SER A 546 -18.26 74.50 5.82
C SER A 546 -18.06 75.86 5.14
N GLU A 547 -17.04 76.00 4.30
CA GLU A 547 -16.77 77.22 3.55
C GLU A 547 -17.88 77.52 2.53
N LEU A 548 -18.36 76.50 1.81
CA LEU A 548 -19.48 76.61 0.89
C LEU A 548 -20.77 77.00 1.62
N ALA A 549 -21.06 76.42 2.78
CA ALA A 549 -22.22 76.78 3.59
C ALA A 549 -22.14 78.24 4.06
N LEU A 550 -20.96 78.70 4.50
CA LEU A 550 -20.74 80.09 4.89
C LEU A 550 -20.95 81.05 3.71
N ARG A 551 -20.43 80.69 2.53
CA ARG A 551 -20.55 81.47 1.30
C ARG A 551 -21.99 81.52 0.80
N ALA A 552 -22.71 80.39 0.85
CA ALA A 552 -24.14 80.31 0.53
C ALA A 552 -24.95 81.24 1.45
N LYS A 553 -24.70 81.19 2.77
CA LYS A 553 -25.36 82.08 3.73
C LYS A 553 -25.05 83.56 3.47
N LYS A 554 -23.81 83.90 3.11
CA LYS A 554 -23.43 85.26 2.73
C LYS A 554 -24.19 85.72 1.47
N HIS A 555 -24.27 84.88 0.45
CA HIS A 555 -25.01 85.21 -0.77
C HIS A 555 -26.51 85.32 -0.52
N GLU A 556 -27.09 84.47 0.32
CA GLU A 556 -28.48 84.58 0.77
C GLU A 556 -28.73 85.92 1.48
N MET A 557 -27.88 86.30 2.43
CA MET A 557 -27.99 87.61 3.10
C MET A 557 -27.89 88.79 2.10
N GLN A 558 -26.97 88.71 1.13
CA GLN A 558 -26.84 89.72 0.08
C GLN A 558 -28.08 89.80 -0.80
N LEU A 559 -28.66 88.65 -1.18
CA LEU A 559 -29.90 88.59 -1.96
C LEU A 559 -31.08 89.17 -1.18
N THR A 560 -31.21 88.86 0.11
CA THR A 560 -32.26 89.42 0.97
C THR A 560 -32.13 90.93 1.09
N ALA A 561 -30.92 91.45 1.34
CA ALA A 561 -30.68 92.90 1.41
C ALA A 561 -30.97 93.60 0.07
N LEU A 562 -30.56 93.01 -1.06
CA LEU A 562 -30.90 93.55 -2.38
C LEU A 562 -32.41 93.51 -2.65
N THR A 563 -33.08 92.44 -2.25
CA THR A 563 -34.53 92.28 -2.41
C THR A 563 -35.28 93.33 -1.60
N GLU A 564 -34.85 93.60 -0.37
CA GLU A 564 -35.39 94.64 0.49
C GLU A 564 -35.14 96.03 -0.09
N ASN A 565 -33.91 96.33 -0.54
CA ASN A 565 -33.60 97.59 -1.23
C ASN A 565 -34.45 97.79 -2.49
N LEU A 566 -34.63 96.75 -3.30
CA LEU A 566 -35.51 96.81 -4.49
C LEU A 566 -36.98 97.01 -4.10
N ALA A 567 -37.44 96.42 -3.00
CA ALA A 567 -38.79 96.64 -2.48
C ALA A 567 -38.97 98.11 -2.04
N THR A 568 -37.99 98.68 -1.34
CA THR A 568 -37.98 100.10 -0.95
C THR A 568 -37.98 101.01 -2.18
N LEU A 569 -37.09 100.79 -3.14
CA LEU A 569 -37.05 101.56 -4.39
C LEU A 569 -38.37 101.45 -5.18
N ARG A 570 -38.98 100.26 -5.25
CA ARG A 570 -40.31 100.09 -5.87
C ARG A 570 -41.39 100.89 -5.14
N SER A 571 -41.34 100.94 -3.81
CA SER A 571 -42.25 101.74 -2.99
C SER A 571 -42.07 103.24 -3.27
N GLU A 572 -40.82 103.72 -3.27
CA GLU A 572 -40.47 105.11 -3.57
C GLU A 572 -40.89 105.52 -4.98
N ILE A 573 -40.66 104.67 -5.98
CA ILE A 573 -41.13 104.90 -7.36
C ILE A 573 -42.65 104.98 -7.41
N ARG A 574 -43.39 104.10 -6.72
CA ARG A 574 -44.85 104.20 -6.63
C ARG A 574 -45.28 105.53 -6.01
N THR A 575 -44.65 105.95 -4.91
CA THR A 575 -44.98 107.23 -4.26
C THR A 575 -44.65 108.42 -5.18
N ALA A 576 -43.55 108.35 -5.92
CA ALA A 576 -43.19 109.37 -6.89
C ALA A 576 -44.17 109.43 -8.06
N ASN A 577 -44.63 108.29 -8.56
CA ASN A 577 -45.65 108.21 -9.60
C ASN A 577 -47.01 108.75 -9.12
N GLU A 578 -47.42 108.47 -7.89
CA GLU A 578 -48.63 109.07 -7.30
C GLU A 578 -48.51 110.60 -7.21
N LYS A 579 -47.35 111.12 -6.77
CA LYS A 579 -47.08 112.56 -6.77
C LYS A 579 -47.11 113.17 -8.18
N LEU A 580 -46.57 112.45 -9.17
CA LEU A 580 -46.60 112.88 -10.57
C LEU A 580 -48.05 112.95 -11.09
N SER A 581 -48.85 111.92 -10.84
CA SER A 581 -50.28 111.89 -11.18
C SER A 581 -51.05 113.04 -10.53
N ASN A 582 -50.77 113.34 -9.26
CA ASN A 582 -51.37 114.49 -8.57
C ASN A 582 -50.94 115.81 -9.20
N LEU A 583 -49.68 115.95 -9.62
CA LEU A 583 -49.20 117.13 -10.34
C LEU A 583 -49.86 117.29 -11.71
N GLU A 584 -50.09 116.20 -12.44
CA GLU A 584 -50.83 116.21 -13.71
C GLU A 584 -52.29 116.65 -13.49
N GLN A 585 -52.94 116.16 -12.44
CA GLN A 585 -54.28 116.61 -12.05
C GLN A 585 -54.29 118.11 -11.68
N ILE A 586 -53.33 118.58 -10.89
CA ILE A 586 -53.22 120.02 -10.57
C ILE A 586 -53.01 120.85 -11.84
N LYS A 587 -52.24 120.35 -12.81
CA LYS A 587 -52.06 121.03 -14.10
C LYS A 587 -53.35 121.11 -14.90
N SER A 588 -54.17 120.05 -14.93
CA SER A 588 -55.47 120.09 -15.61
C SER A 588 -56.43 121.04 -14.91
N GLU A 589 -56.52 120.99 -13.57
CA GLU A 589 -57.33 121.92 -12.77
C GLU A 589 -56.87 123.37 -12.97
N LYS A 590 -55.55 123.61 -13.04
CA LYS A 590 -55.00 124.93 -13.37
C LYS A 590 -55.45 125.41 -14.75
N ALA A 591 -55.37 124.55 -15.77
CA ALA A 591 -55.82 124.88 -17.12
C ALA A 591 -57.32 125.20 -17.16
N ASP A 592 -58.15 124.45 -16.43
CA ASP A 592 -59.58 124.73 -16.29
C ASP A 592 -59.86 126.07 -15.58
N ILE A 593 -59.10 126.38 -14.53
CA ILE A 593 -59.20 127.67 -13.83
C ILE A 593 -58.75 128.82 -14.73
N GLU A 594 -57.65 128.67 -15.47
CA GLU A 594 -57.17 129.67 -16.43
C GLU A 594 -58.20 129.94 -17.52
N ALA A 595 -58.87 128.89 -18.03
CA ALA A 595 -59.97 129.02 -18.99
C ALA A 595 -61.17 129.77 -18.40
N ARG A 596 -61.60 129.42 -17.17
CA ARG A 596 -62.68 130.14 -16.46
C ARG A 596 -62.33 131.61 -16.20
N LEU A 597 -61.07 131.89 -15.84
CA LEU A 597 -60.59 133.24 -15.63
C LEU A 597 -60.64 134.05 -16.92
N SER A 598 -60.24 133.47 -18.05
CA SER A 598 -60.32 134.11 -19.37
C SER A 598 -61.76 134.47 -19.73
N ILE A 599 -62.70 133.54 -19.55
CA ILE A 599 -64.14 133.79 -19.78
C ILE A 599 -64.64 134.94 -18.89
N SER A 600 -64.30 134.92 -17.61
CA SER A 600 -64.70 136.00 -16.68
C SER A 600 -64.09 137.35 -17.05
N GLN A 601 -62.85 137.37 -17.54
CA GLN A 601 -62.21 138.60 -18.04
C GLN A 601 -62.88 139.12 -19.31
N ASP A 602 -63.28 138.25 -20.23
CA ASP A 602 -64.01 138.61 -21.44
C ASP A 602 -65.42 139.12 -21.13
N GLU A 603 -66.13 138.50 -20.18
CA GLU A 603 -67.40 139.00 -19.65
C GLU A 603 -67.24 140.39 -19.03
N ARG A 604 -66.20 140.60 -18.20
CA ARG A 604 -65.89 141.90 -17.61
C ARG A 604 -65.60 142.96 -18.67
N ARG A 605 -64.87 142.61 -19.74
CA ARG A 605 -64.63 143.50 -20.89
C ARG A 605 -65.94 143.83 -21.61
N SER A 606 -66.77 142.83 -21.90
CA SER A 606 -68.09 143.04 -22.52
C SER A 606 -69.02 143.94 -21.69
N LEU A 607 -69.00 143.80 -20.36
CA LEU A 607 -69.75 144.66 -19.45
C LEU A 607 -69.19 146.08 -19.43
N LEU A 608 -67.87 146.25 -19.42
CA LEU A 608 -67.22 147.56 -19.52
C LEU A 608 -67.56 148.28 -20.83
N GLU A 609 -67.54 147.57 -21.97
CA GLU A 609 -67.96 148.12 -23.26
C GLU A 609 -69.43 148.55 -23.25
N ARG A 610 -70.32 147.76 -22.64
CA ARG A 610 -71.73 148.13 -22.46
C ARG A 610 -71.89 149.39 -21.59
N SER A 611 -71.15 149.49 -20.49
CA SER A 611 -71.16 150.66 -19.62
C SER A 611 -70.66 151.90 -20.37
N LEU A 612 -69.54 151.82 -21.06
CA LEU A 612 -68.99 152.93 -21.86
C LEU A 612 -69.95 153.36 -22.99
N ALA A 613 -70.60 152.41 -23.65
CA ALA A 613 -71.62 152.71 -24.65
C ALA A 613 -72.85 153.42 -24.04
N SER A 614 -73.27 153.01 -22.83
CA SER A 614 -74.35 153.67 -22.10
C SER A 614 -73.97 155.07 -21.62
N GLU A 615 -72.71 155.28 -21.23
CA GLU A 615 -72.15 156.57 -20.83
C GLU A 615 -72.13 157.55 -22.01
N SER A 616 -71.64 157.10 -23.17
CA SER A 616 -71.71 157.87 -24.42
C SER A 616 -73.14 158.23 -24.83
N LYS A 617 -74.12 157.36 -24.54
CA LYS A 617 -75.54 157.65 -24.77
C LYS A 617 -76.08 158.69 -23.78
N ASN A 618 -75.69 158.63 -22.51
CA ASN A 618 -76.03 159.65 -21.52
C ASN A 618 -75.41 161.01 -21.88
N ASP A 619 -74.16 161.05 -22.35
CA ASP A 619 -73.53 162.30 -22.80
C ASP A 619 -74.30 162.96 -23.95
N LYS A 620 -74.81 162.16 -24.90
CA LYS A 620 -75.70 162.65 -25.97
C LYS A 620 -77.00 163.20 -25.42
N LEU A 621 -77.63 162.51 -24.47
CA LEU A 621 -78.86 162.98 -23.82
C LEU A 621 -78.62 164.26 -23.00
N ILE A 622 -77.50 164.38 -22.30
CA ILE A 622 -77.11 165.60 -21.59
C ILE A 622 -76.92 166.75 -22.58
N PHE A 623 -76.27 166.50 -23.72
CA PHE A 623 -76.11 167.50 -24.78
C PHE A 623 -77.45 167.93 -25.39
N GLU A 624 -78.35 167.00 -25.70
CA GLU A 624 -79.71 167.29 -26.20
C GLU A 624 -80.54 168.04 -25.16
N ASN A 625 -80.47 167.62 -23.88
CA ASN A 625 -81.17 168.28 -22.79
C ASN A 625 -80.61 169.70 -22.55
N GLY A 626 -79.31 169.91 -22.70
CA GLY A 626 -78.68 171.23 -22.72
C GLY A 626 -79.23 172.12 -23.84
N GLN A 627 -79.42 171.58 -25.05
CA GLN A 627 -80.04 172.31 -26.16
C GLN A 627 -81.52 172.62 -25.93
N LEU A 628 -82.29 171.68 -25.36
CA LEU A 628 -83.69 171.90 -24.99
C LEU A 628 -83.81 172.95 -23.88
N THR A 629 -82.93 172.90 -22.87
CA THR A 629 -82.88 173.90 -21.80
C THR A 629 -82.59 175.29 -22.37
N LYS A 630 -81.64 175.40 -23.31
CA LYS A 630 -81.34 176.67 -23.99
C LYS A 630 -82.53 177.21 -24.80
N LYS A 631 -83.23 176.34 -25.55
CA LYS A 631 -84.48 176.72 -26.24
C LYS A 631 -85.55 177.16 -25.26
N ASN A 632 -85.65 176.52 -24.10
CA ASN A 632 -86.62 176.89 -23.08
C ASN A 632 -86.29 178.25 -22.46
N THR A 633 -85.02 178.54 -22.20
CA THR A 633 -84.59 179.88 -21.74
C THR A 633 -84.82 180.95 -22.80
N ASP A 634 -84.61 180.63 -24.09
CA ASP A 634 -84.90 181.57 -25.19
C ASP A 634 -86.41 181.83 -25.32
N LEU A 635 -87.24 180.80 -25.09
CA LEU A 635 -88.71 180.92 -25.02
C LEU A 635 -89.16 181.73 -23.79
N ASP A 636 -88.57 181.49 -22.63
CA ASP A 636 -88.85 182.26 -21.40
C ASP A 636 -88.44 183.74 -21.57
N ALA A 637 -87.31 184.00 -22.23
CA ALA A 637 -86.88 185.35 -22.58
C ALA A 637 -87.85 186.03 -23.56
N ALA A 638 -88.31 185.30 -24.59
CA ALA A 638 -89.34 185.79 -25.50
C ALA A 638 -90.67 186.06 -24.78
N LEU A 639 -91.07 185.20 -23.84
CA LEU A 639 -92.26 185.39 -22.99
C LEU A 639 -92.12 186.60 -22.07
N GLN A 640 -90.94 186.86 -21.50
CA GLN A 640 -90.69 188.06 -20.70
C GLN A 640 -90.73 189.34 -21.54
N GLU A 641 -90.27 189.29 -22.79
CA GLU A 641 -90.35 190.44 -23.70
C GLU A 641 -91.81 190.71 -24.11
N ILE A 642 -92.59 189.66 -24.41
CA ILE A 642 -94.05 189.75 -24.63
C ILE A 642 -94.76 190.27 -23.38
N ALA A 643 -94.38 189.82 -22.18
CA ALA A 643 -94.95 190.30 -20.93
C ALA A 643 -94.62 191.79 -20.68
N ARG A 644 -93.41 192.25 -21.04
CA ARG A 644 -93.06 193.68 -21.04
C ARG A 644 -93.89 194.47 -22.03
N GLU A 645 -94.03 194.00 -23.27
CA GLU A 645 -94.86 194.67 -24.29
C GLU A 645 -96.33 194.76 -23.83
N TYR A 646 -96.85 193.69 -23.21
CA TYR A 646 -98.20 193.67 -22.66
C TYR A 646 -98.37 194.65 -21.48
N GLN A 647 -97.34 194.80 -20.64
CA GLN A 647 -97.35 195.75 -19.52
C GLN A 647 -97.21 197.21 -19.99
N VAL A 648 -96.51 197.48 -21.10
CA VAL A 648 -96.46 198.80 -21.75
C VAL A 648 -97.82 199.18 -22.35
N LEU A 649 -98.54 198.21 -22.93
CA LEU A 649 -99.89 198.43 -23.49
C LEU A 649 -100.93 198.76 -22.41
N GLN A 650 -100.74 198.33 -21.16
CA GLN A 650 -101.67 198.61 -20.05
C GLN A 650 -101.49 199.99 -19.39
N VAL A 651 -100.39 200.70 -19.65
CA VAL A 651 -100.12 202.04 -19.08
C VAL A 651 -100.59 203.18 -20.03
N SER A 652 -101.15 202.83 -21.19
CA SER A 652 -101.66 203.78 -22.19
C SER A 652 -103.17 203.64 -22.38
N ASP A 653 -103.94 203.84 -21.30
CA ASP A 653 -105.30 204.44 -21.26
C ASP A 653 -105.79 204.64 -19.82
#